data_AF-A0A950VYZ7-F1
#
_entry.id   AF-A0A950VYZ7-F1
#
_cell.length_a   1.000
_cell.length_b   1.000
_cell.length_c   1.000
_cell.angle_alpha   90.00
_cell.angle_beta   90.00
_cell.angle_gamma   90.00
#
_symmetry.space_group_name_H-M   'P 1'
#
loop_
_entity.id
_entity.type
_entity.pdbx_description
1 polymer ?
#
loop_
_entity_poly.entity_id
_entity_poly.type
_entity_poly.pdbx_seq_one_letter_code
_entity_poly.pdbx_strand_id
1 'polypeptide(L)'
;MLRRLATAVLCAAALAVSLPAAAQTIFVFDTFTVGANTMLEAHAPNTGGAWARQTGANGIILNAAADNARNVGAGDWSVYTNATVAPAAEVVVGVTVTFTNTSTNNFIDLFGRASVSLLQAYSVRLVASGANNLTLTRWNGGTPTTIATATVAVTVNTPIDIALSLKNAAKSVTINGVTVVSSADNTVATAGIVAIGMQSNVAAQTIADTFFASTFSPTAVDHLDAVATRDAGRTLIEWSTAREVQNLGFRIARDDGDGRRVAASRGLIAGAAFMVASASLPAGNSYRWIDTDPRAKTAKAWWIEDVDLYGHGVWHGPFAPRPGSIDPRLNLSQTFSDPSQRNGVAARTRLRPATLETVKSDRRRAIVPFADATKKQKELAASDAIKIGVASDGLYRVMRAELGLAADADLQTLHLFADGLEVPLAIDGDAILFYGRALDTASTATRIYWLTSATGTSLRMNTASLVTAPVSTRMNFLATAERSEKVYFVTFAAGATPDNFVGPLVSTDASKPTTQTLQIRHLDPAGRTARVTVDLQGSSDIGVEGEHHVTVSLNGQQIGDMTFAALSRATATFDIATSLLAEGGNTLSFAALNGDADASVIVSVAITYPHTLAADDDRLLAVVDGGAQTSIAGFSSNDIQLVDITDERAPIRIVLLHAENGQVTFIAPPDGPRTILAIASSKLAPPASIVRNEPSSLSTAAGADVVIISHPAFIAALDPLVKVRQSQGLSVLVANIDDVYDEFNYGAKDPQAIRSFLIAAKRWQTPPRYVLLVGDASIDERVYLGMGDFDFVPTKLLMSDLLLTASDTWFTDFDDDGAPDIPIGRLSARVAADVAAEVAKIVAYETDARPLSRKVVLVSDADAAVDFHANSVALEDSIPAGFDVVDINVAASGGAAARLQLLSTFDDAMLVNYIGHGSVEIWSNSSFFGRADVGTLPAGGRTPIVLAMTCLNGYFHDIYTDSLAETLQRAPNGAVAVWASSALTSPEAQLPADEALLHALLAGSDIRLGDAVAAAQKSSFTPDIRRTFILFGDPAMRVRTQ
;
A
#
# COMPACT_ATOMS: atom_id res chain seq x y z
N MET A 1 -58.36 -39.06 -15.23
CA MET A 1 -57.57 -37.80 -15.14
C MET A 1 -58.25 -36.73 -14.28
N LEU A 2 -59.25 -37.11 -13.49
CA LEU A 2 -59.75 -36.46 -12.29
C LEU A 2 -59.58 -37.50 -11.16
N ARG A 3 -59.27 -37.05 -9.94
CA ARG A 3 -58.84 -37.80 -8.74
C ARG A 3 -57.33 -37.90 -8.55
N ARG A 4 -56.75 -36.83 -8.00
CA ARG A 4 -55.91 -36.84 -6.78
C ARG A 4 -55.52 -35.39 -6.42
N LEU A 5 -56.56 -34.62 -6.09
CA LEU A 5 -56.50 -33.41 -5.24
C LEU A 5 -57.17 -33.84 -3.94
N ALA A 6 -56.37 -34.16 -2.90
CA ALA A 6 -56.77 -34.25 -1.48
C ALA A 6 -55.62 -34.89 -0.66
N THR A 7 -54.45 -34.24 -0.62
CA THR A 7 -53.48 -34.43 0.48
C THR A 7 -52.58 -33.19 0.56
N ALA A 8 -53.24 -32.04 0.69
CA ALA A 8 -52.66 -30.82 1.23
C ALA A 8 -53.32 -30.64 2.60
N VAL A 9 -52.56 -30.11 3.57
CA VAL A 9 -52.86 -29.94 5.01
C VAL A 9 -52.41 -31.13 5.88
N LEU A 10 -51.50 -30.82 6.82
CA LEU A 10 -50.83 -31.68 7.82
C LEU A 10 -49.56 -32.44 7.40
N CYS A 11 -48.49 -31.69 7.13
CA CYS A 11 -47.13 -31.94 7.67
C CYS A 11 -46.20 -30.78 7.24
N ALA A 12 -46.47 -29.59 7.76
CA ALA A 12 -45.63 -28.39 7.60
C ALA A 12 -45.12 -27.92 8.98
N ALA A 13 -44.77 -28.86 9.85
CA ALA A 13 -44.15 -28.57 11.14
C ALA A 13 -43.06 -29.62 11.41
N ALA A 14 -41.87 -29.13 11.76
CA ALA A 14 -40.68 -29.87 12.19
C ALA A 14 -39.78 -30.47 11.09
N LEU A 15 -39.01 -29.60 10.43
CA LEU A 15 -37.55 -29.74 10.24
C LEU A 15 -36.96 -28.45 9.64
N ALA A 16 -37.23 -27.33 10.29
CA ALA A 16 -36.37 -26.17 10.21
C ALA A 16 -35.26 -26.40 11.24
N VAL A 17 -34.14 -26.99 10.84
CA VAL A 17 -32.88 -26.72 11.53
C VAL A 17 -32.53 -25.32 11.08
N SER A 18 -32.91 -24.35 11.90
CA SER A 18 -32.40 -22.99 11.82
C SER A 18 -30.88 -23.08 11.93
N LEU A 19 -30.19 -22.95 10.80
CA LEU A 19 -28.83 -22.44 10.81
C LEU A 19 -28.88 -21.12 11.60
N PRO A 20 -28.00 -20.88 12.58
CA PRO A 20 -27.97 -19.58 13.23
C PRO A 20 -27.69 -18.55 12.14
N ALA A 21 -28.56 -17.54 12.04
CA ALA A 21 -28.23 -16.32 11.32
C ALA A 21 -26.84 -15.89 11.81
N ALA A 22 -25.89 -15.73 10.89
CA ALA A 22 -24.58 -15.18 11.20
C ALA A 22 -24.81 -13.93 12.06
N ALA A 23 -24.18 -13.86 13.23
CA ALA A 23 -24.35 -12.74 14.14
C ALA A 23 -23.91 -11.48 13.37
N GLN A 24 -24.89 -10.67 12.96
CA GLN A 24 -24.64 -9.42 12.28
C GLN A 24 -23.96 -8.48 13.27
N THR A 25 -22.84 -7.87 12.87
CA THR A 25 -22.31 -6.67 13.52
C THR A 25 -23.35 -5.58 13.35
N ILE A 26 -24.20 -5.37 14.37
CA ILE A 26 -25.21 -4.31 14.33
C ILE A 26 -24.53 -3.01 14.75
N PHE A 27 -24.41 -2.09 13.79
CA PHE A 27 -24.06 -0.69 14.04
C PHE A 27 -25.33 0.07 14.39
N VAL A 28 -25.34 0.71 15.57
CA VAL A 28 -26.29 1.78 15.87
C VAL A 28 -25.51 3.07 15.73
N PHE A 29 -25.61 3.74 14.58
CA PHE A 29 -25.09 5.09 14.41
C PHE A 29 -26.23 6.07 14.57
N ASP A 30 -26.10 7.01 15.49
CA ASP A 30 -27.19 7.93 15.80
C ASP A 30 -26.66 9.32 16.17
N THR A 31 -27.22 10.35 15.56
CA THR A 31 -26.81 11.74 15.78
C THR A 31 -27.93 12.45 16.54
N PHE A 32 -27.63 12.90 17.75
CA PHE A 32 -28.57 13.62 18.60
C PHE A 32 -28.38 15.13 18.43
N THR A 33 -29.21 15.74 17.58
CA THR A 33 -29.23 17.22 17.37
C THR A 33 -30.49 17.88 17.95
N VAL A 34 -31.22 17.19 18.82
CA VAL A 34 -32.52 17.66 19.33
C VAL A 34 -32.41 18.90 20.24
N GLY A 35 -33.38 19.79 20.11
CA GLY A 35 -33.53 20.97 20.97
C GLY A 35 -33.63 20.59 22.45
N ALA A 36 -33.24 21.54 23.32
CA ALA A 36 -33.21 21.35 24.77
C ALA A 36 -34.51 20.67 25.30
N ASN A 37 -34.34 19.66 26.16
CA ASN A 37 -35.40 18.90 26.86
C ASN A 37 -36.13 17.78 26.08
N THR A 38 -35.55 17.22 25.02
CA THR A 38 -36.08 15.99 24.40
C THR A 38 -35.46 14.75 25.04
N MET A 39 -36.27 13.81 25.54
CA MET A 39 -35.79 12.52 26.08
C MET A 39 -35.32 11.61 24.93
N LEU A 40 -34.26 10.80 25.13
CA LEU A 40 -33.73 9.90 24.08
C LEU A 40 -34.78 8.91 23.55
N GLU A 41 -35.75 8.51 24.37
CA GLU A 41 -36.87 7.63 23.96
C GLU A 41 -37.82 8.27 22.94
N ALA A 42 -37.78 9.60 22.78
CA ALA A 42 -38.53 10.35 21.78
C ALA A 42 -37.72 10.64 20.50
N HIS A 43 -36.45 10.23 20.46
CA HIS A 43 -35.58 10.39 19.30
C HIS A 43 -35.81 9.24 18.29
N ALA A 44 -35.95 9.59 17.01
CA ALA A 44 -35.98 8.61 15.93
C ALA A 44 -34.54 8.32 15.49
N PRO A 45 -34.01 7.10 15.72
CA PRO A 45 -32.60 6.81 15.46
C PRO A 45 -32.26 6.88 13.97
N ASN A 46 -31.07 7.39 13.62
CA ASN A 46 -30.58 7.40 12.24
C ASN A 46 -30.42 5.97 11.68
N THR A 47 -29.89 5.05 12.50
CA THR A 47 -29.79 3.61 12.18
C THR A 47 -29.95 2.76 13.45
N GLY A 48 -30.60 1.59 13.34
CA GLY A 48 -30.62 0.57 14.39
C GLY A 48 -31.50 0.85 15.61
N GLY A 49 -32.83 0.67 15.49
CA GLY A 49 -33.74 0.37 16.61
C GLY A 49 -34.03 1.50 17.62
N ALA A 50 -35.20 1.47 18.27
CA ALA A 50 -35.60 2.51 19.22
C ALA A 50 -34.83 2.45 20.55
N TRP A 51 -34.56 3.63 21.13
CA TRP A 51 -33.99 3.80 22.46
C TRP A 51 -35.04 3.53 23.55
N ALA A 52 -34.71 2.65 24.49
CA ALA A 52 -35.53 2.37 25.66
C ALA A 52 -34.86 2.92 26.92
N ARG A 53 -35.58 3.79 27.64
CA ARG A 53 -35.17 4.26 28.97
C ARG A 53 -35.44 3.17 29.99
N GLN A 54 -34.44 2.86 30.81
CA GLN A 54 -34.60 1.92 31.92
C GLN A 54 -34.97 2.70 33.19
N THR A 55 -36.23 2.60 33.64
CA THR A 55 -36.71 3.24 34.89
C THR A 55 -37.39 2.25 35.84
N GLY A 56 -36.88 2.12 37.07
CA GLY A 56 -37.68 1.77 38.25
C GLY A 56 -37.46 0.41 38.95
N ALA A 57 -37.48 0.49 40.29
CA ALA A 57 -37.81 -0.56 41.28
C ALA A 57 -37.14 -1.94 41.16
N ASN A 58 -35.81 -1.96 41.05
CA ASN A 58 -34.86 -3.05 41.42
C ASN A 58 -33.45 -2.76 40.89
N GLY A 59 -33.19 -1.55 40.36
CA GLY A 59 -32.12 -0.61 40.75
C GLY A 59 -30.74 -1.12 41.20
N ILE A 60 -30.26 -2.28 40.77
CA ILE A 60 -29.00 -2.86 41.29
C ILE A 60 -27.85 -2.79 40.26
N ILE A 61 -28.07 -2.37 39.00
CA ILE A 61 -26.92 -2.08 38.09
C ILE A 61 -26.36 -0.67 38.29
N LEU A 62 -27.14 0.27 38.84
CA LEU A 62 -26.81 1.70 38.83
C LEU A 62 -26.87 2.35 40.21
N ASN A 63 -26.64 1.58 41.27
CA ASN A 63 -26.58 2.12 42.62
C ASN A 63 -25.20 1.87 43.22
N ALA A 64 -24.20 2.58 42.69
CA ALA A 64 -23.02 2.91 43.49
C ALA A 64 -23.42 4.07 44.40
N ALA A 65 -23.25 3.86 45.70
CA ALA A 65 -23.68 4.75 46.76
C ALA A 65 -23.23 6.21 46.55
N ALA A 66 -24.20 7.11 46.81
CA ALA A 66 -24.05 8.53 47.14
C ALA A 66 -23.43 9.44 46.08
N ASP A 67 -24.24 9.84 45.08
CA ASP A 67 -24.38 11.27 44.77
C ASP A 67 -25.67 11.54 43.98
N ASN A 68 -26.58 12.26 44.63
CA ASN A 68 -27.86 12.69 44.09
C ASN A 68 -27.66 13.90 43.16
N ALA A 69 -28.05 13.78 41.90
CA ALA A 69 -29.02 14.66 41.23
C ALA A 69 -28.76 14.80 39.73
N ARG A 70 -29.79 14.63 38.91
CA ARG A 70 -30.17 15.71 38.00
C ARG A 70 -31.63 16.09 38.19
N ASN A 71 -31.85 17.36 38.53
CA ASN A 71 -33.17 17.93 38.64
C ASN A 71 -33.88 17.80 37.29
N VAL A 72 -34.85 16.90 37.21
CA VAL A 72 -36.24 17.36 37.17
C VAL A 72 -36.84 16.97 38.52
N GLY A 73 -36.41 17.63 39.59
CA GLY A 73 -36.41 17.08 40.96
C GLY A 73 -35.08 16.40 41.28
N ALA A 74 -34.35 16.87 42.29
CA ALA A 74 -33.07 16.29 42.70
C ALA A 74 -33.24 14.79 43.02
N GLY A 75 -32.75 13.87 42.17
CA GLY A 75 -32.75 12.44 42.54
C GLY A 75 -32.51 11.36 41.47
N ASP A 76 -32.87 11.53 40.19
CA ASP A 76 -32.96 10.35 39.28
C ASP A 76 -31.88 10.29 38.18
N TRP A 77 -31.19 9.14 38.08
CA TRP A 77 -30.31 8.74 36.98
C TRP A 77 -31.09 7.95 35.91
N SER A 78 -30.80 8.16 34.63
CA SER A 78 -31.41 7.38 33.53
C SER A 78 -30.32 6.80 32.63
N VAL A 79 -30.44 5.50 32.35
CA VAL A 79 -29.60 4.78 31.40
C VAL A 79 -30.48 4.33 30.24
N TYR A 80 -29.96 4.51 29.03
CA TYR A 80 -30.65 4.22 27.79
C TYR A 80 -30.00 3.02 27.11
N THR A 81 -30.84 2.07 26.71
CA THR A 81 -30.44 0.86 26.00
C THR A 81 -31.10 0.86 24.63
N ASN A 82 -30.39 0.42 23.60
CA ASN A 82 -30.97 0.29 22.27
C ASN A 82 -31.39 -1.17 22.02
N ALA A 83 -32.65 -1.38 21.61
CA ALA A 83 -33.24 -2.71 21.46
C ALA A 83 -32.67 -3.56 20.31
N THR A 84 -31.99 -2.96 19.33
CA THR A 84 -31.36 -3.72 18.23
C THR A 84 -29.95 -4.19 18.55
N VAL A 85 -29.30 -3.69 19.62
CA VAL A 85 -27.98 -4.21 20.00
C VAL A 85 -28.15 -5.50 20.80
N ALA A 86 -27.86 -6.64 20.16
CA ALA A 86 -27.90 -7.93 20.82
C ALA A 86 -26.84 -7.99 21.96
N PRO A 87 -27.12 -8.72 23.06
CA PRO A 87 -26.12 -8.96 24.09
C PRO A 87 -24.87 -9.61 23.49
N ALA A 88 -23.70 -9.01 23.72
CA ALA A 88 -22.44 -9.53 23.20
C ALA A 88 -21.40 -9.66 24.31
N ALA A 89 -20.57 -10.70 24.21
CA ALA A 89 -19.39 -10.83 25.04
C ALA A 89 -18.29 -9.88 24.55
N GLU A 90 -18.30 -9.44 23.30
CA GLU A 90 -17.31 -8.48 22.80
C GLU A 90 -18.00 -7.28 22.19
N VAL A 91 -17.64 -6.08 22.64
CA VAL A 91 -18.32 -4.87 22.20
C VAL A 91 -17.41 -3.66 22.29
N VAL A 92 -17.50 -2.79 21.27
CA VAL A 92 -17.06 -1.40 21.36
C VAL A 92 -18.29 -0.52 21.42
N VAL A 93 -18.30 0.37 22.39
CA VAL A 93 -19.32 1.39 22.55
C VAL A 93 -18.61 2.73 22.59
N GLY A 94 -19.04 3.68 21.76
CA GLY A 94 -18.42 4.99 21.68
C GLY A 94 -19.41 6.10 21.39
N VAL A 95 -18.96 7.32 21.69
CA VAL A 95 -19.74 8.53 21.49
C VAL A 95 -18.81 9.70 21.22
N THR A 96 -19.14 10.50 20.21
CA THR A 96 -18.58 11.84 20.04
C THR A 96 -19.36 12.78 20.94
N VAL A 97 -18.69 13.50 21.83
CA VAL A 97 -19.29 14.41 22.79
C VAL A 97 -18.69 15.80 22.73
N THR A 98 -19.52 16.85 22.73
CA THR A 98 -19.06 18.25 22.82
C THR A 98 -19.49 18.89 24.14
N PHE A 99 -18.52 19.14 25.04
CA PHE A 99 -18.79 19.84 26.30
C PHE A 99 -18.84 21.36 26.08
N THR A 100 -19.90 22.01 26.54
CA THR A 100 -20.07 23.47 26.42
C THR A 100 -19.56 24.26 27.64
N ASN A 101 -19.07 23.58 28.68
CA ASN A 101 -18.27 24.14 29.79
C ASN A 101 -17.50 23.01 30.52
N THR A 102 -16.57 23.37 31.42
CA THR A 102 -15.76 22.43 32.22
C THR A 102 -16.31 22.21 33.65
N SER A 103 -17.63 22.08 33.83
CA SER A 103 -18.23 21.78 35.14
C SER A 103 -17.98 20.33 35.55
N THR A 104 -17.65 20.08 36.82
CA THR A 104 -17.52 18.71 37.37
C THR A 104 -18.84 17.94 37.33
N ASN A 105 -19.96 18.64 37.14
CA ASN A 105 -21.25 18.01 36.99
C ASN A 105 -21.51 17.51 35.56
N ASN A 106 -20.78 17.99 34.56
CA ASN A 106 -20.93 17.56 33.18
C ASN A 106 -20.11 16.29 32.95
N PHE A 107 -20.79 15.17 32.70
CA PHE A 107 -20.13 13.89 32.45
C PHE A 107 -20.94 13.01 31.49
N ILE A 108 -20.25 12.04 30.93
CA ILE A 108 -20.81 10.98 30.10
C ILE A 108 -20.35 9.61 30.60
N ASP A 109 -21.26 8.64 30.61
CA ASP A 109 -21.00 7.25 30.92
C ASP A 109 -21.31 6.35 29.73
N LEU A 110 -20.38 5.46 29.43
CA LEU A 110 -20.60 4.36 28.49
C LEU A 110 -20.54 3.04 29.25
N PHE A 111 -21.49 2.15 28.97
CA PHE A 111 -21.57 0.82 29.56
C PHE A 111 -21.48 -0.25 28.47
N GLY A 112 -20.75 -1.32 28.77
CA GLY A 112 -20.75 -2.53 27.96
C GLY A 112 -20.69 -3.80 28.81
N ARG A 113 -21.07 -4.94 28.19
CA ARG A 113 -21.37 -6.20 28.90
C ARG A 113 -22.35 -6.02 30.07
N ALA A 114 -23.26 -5.06 29.99
CA ALA A 114 -24.20 -4.80 31.06
C ALA A 114 -25.22 -5.95 31.15
N SER A 115 -25.39 -6.53 32.34
CA SER A 115 -26.37 -7.57 32.61
C SER A 115 -27.23 -7.19 33.79
N VAL A 116 -28.54 -7.03 33.52
CA VAL A 116 -29.55 -6.70 34.54
C VAL A 116 -29.81 -7.85 35.48
N SER A 117 -29.76 -9.08 34.99
CA SER A 117 -29.97 -10.28 35.79
C SER A 117 -28.76 -10.63 36.66
N LEU A 118 -27.53 -10.37 36.18
CA LEU A 118 -26.30 -10.73 36.88
C LEU A 118 -25.66 -9.58 37.66
N LEU A 119 -26.14 -8.35 37.48
CA LEU A 119 -25.62 -7.15 38.16
C LEU A 119 -24.13 -6.93 37.85
N GLN A 120 -23.77 -7.15 36.58
CA GLN A 120 -22.40 -7.07 36.09
C GLN A 120 -22.32 -6.09 34.91
N ALA A 121 -21.22 -5.35 34.81
CA ALA A 121 -20.94 -4.44 33.70
C ALA A 121 -19.47 -3.98 33.71
N TYR A 122 -19.00 -3.43 32.60
CA TYR A 122 -17.93 -2.43 32.61
C TYR A 122 -18.50 -1.08 32.22
N SER A 123 -17.99 -0.02 32.85
CA SER A 123 -18.35 1.35 32.51
C SER A 123 -17.13 2.25 32.43
N VAL A 124 -17.14 3.20 31.50
CA VAL A 124 -16.23 4.35 31.55
C VAL A 124 -17.02 5.62 31.80
N ARG A 125 -16.49 6.46 32.70
CA ARG A 125 -16.96 7.81 32.97
C ARG A 125 -15.93 8.82 32.51
N LEU A 126 -16.35 9.84 31.75
CA LEU A 126 -15.56 11.04 31.49
C LEU A 126 -16.26 12.27 32.06
N VAL A 127 -15.57 13.01 32.90
CA VAL A 127 -16.02 14.27 33.51
C VAL A 127 -15.34 15.45 32.82
N ALA A 128 -16.08 16.53 32.59
CA ALA A 128 -15.58 17.70 31.86
C ALA A 128 -14.48 18.49 32.63
N SER A 129 -14.24 18.19 33.90
CA SER A 129 -13.12 18.74 34.67
C SER A 129 -12.64 17.82 35.80
N GLY A 130 -11.40 18.06 36.22
CA GLY A 130 -10.75 17.38 37.34
C GLY A 130 -9.44 16.69 36.95
N ALA A 131 -8.61 16.38 37.94
CA ALA A 131 -7.52 15.42 37.76
C ALA A 131 -8.11 14.01 37.75
N ASN A 132 -7.62 13.12 36.89
CA ASN A 132 -8.17 11.78 36.69
C ASN A 132 -9.67 11.80 36.32
N ASN A 133 -10.04 12.74 35.45
CA ASN A 133 -11.41 12.95 35.01
C ASN A 133 -11.97 11.83 34.13
N LEU A 134 -11.18 10.80 33.78
CA LEU A 134 -11.65 9.58 33.16
C LEU A 134 -11.47 8.38 34.10
N THR A 135 -12.53 7.60 34.31
CA THR A 135 -12.53 6.44 35.20
C THR A 135 -13.14 5.22 34.51
N LEU A 136 -12.37 4.14 34.42
CA LEU A 136 -12.84 2.83 33.99
C LEU A 136 -13.18 1.98 35.23
N THR A 137 -14.42 1.47 35.27
CA THR A 137 -14.99 0.78 36.42
C THR A 137 -15.57 -0.57 36.02
N ARG A 138 -15.25 -1.60 36.79
CA ARG A 138 -15.92 -2.90 36.75
C ARG A 138 -17.06 -2.93 37.76
N TRP A 139 -18.18 -3.53 37.40
CA TRP A 139 -19.30 -3.84 38.27
C TRP A 139 -19.44 -5.35 38.38
N ASN A 140 -19.39 -5.91 39.59
CA ASN A 140 -19.62 -7.33 39.82
C ASN A 140 -20.57 -7.52 41.01
N GLY A 141 -21.73 -8.14 40.77
CA GLY A 141 -22.79 -8.24 41.78
C GLY A 141 -23.27 -6.87 42.28
N GLY A 142 -23.25 -5.84 41.42
CA GLY A 142 -23.59 -4.45 41.75
C GLY A 142 -22.50 -3.65 42.48
N THR A 143 -21.34 -4.25 42.78
CA THR A 143 -20.24 -3.56 43.45
C THR A 143 -19.32 -2.88 42.43
N PRO A 144 -19.15 -1.54 42.46
CA PRO A 144 -18.21 -0.84 41.59
C PRO A 144 -16.76 -1.04 42.08
N THR A 145 -15.85 -1.31 41.16
CA THR A 145 -14.40 -1.31 41.39
C THR A 145 -13.73 -0.53 40.28
N THR A 146 -13.06 0.58 40.62
CA THR A 146 -12.21 1.29 39.67
C THR A 146 -11.07 0.38 39.25
N ILE A 147 -10.96 0.10 37.95
CA ILE A 147 -9.89 -0.73 37.39
C ILE A 147 -8.78 0.11 36.76
N ALA A 148 -9.07 1.34 36.33
CA ALA A 148 -8.07 2.31 35.90
C ALA A 148 -8.63 3.73 35.82
N THR A 149 -7.73 4.74 35.82
CA THR A 149 -8.06 6.17 35.67
C THR A 149 -7.08 6.86 34.73
N ALA A 150 -7.52 7.92 34.06
CA ALA A 150 -6.67 8.78 33.25
C ALA A 150 -7.11 10.25 33.31
N THR A 151 -6.22 11.16 32.91
CA THR A 151 -6.53 12.58 32.74
C THR A 151 -6.64 12.90 31.25
N VAL A 152 -7.78 13.47 30.84
CA VAL A 152 -8.10 13.81 29.45
C VAL A 152 -8.29 15.32 29.35
N ALA A 153 -7.62 15.95 28.39
CA ALA A 153 -7.78 17.37 28.11
C ALA A 153 -9.16 17.62 27.49
N VAL A 154 -10.04 18.32 28.22
CA VAL A 154 -11.37 18.70 27.73
C VAL A 154 -11.35 20.18 27.36
N THR A 155 -11.47 20.46 26.06
CA THR A 155 -11.59 21.83 25.54
C THR A 155 -13.06 22.13 25.26
N VAL A 156 -13.56 23.23 25.81
CA VAL A 156 -14.95 23.66 25.63
C VAL A 156 -15.27 23.87 24.14
N ASN A 157 -16.45 23.44 23.70
CA ASN A 157 -16.95 23.51 22.33
C ASN A 157 -16.08 22.76 21.30
N THR A 158 -15.24 21.83 21.73
CA THR A 158 -14.49 20.92 20.86
C THR A 158 -15.06 19.50 20.99
N PRO A 159 -15.37 18.80 19.89
CA PRO A 159 -15.78 17.40 19.93
C PRO A 159 -14.70 16.51 20.52
N ILE A 160 -15.12 15.51 21.30
CA ILE A 160 -14.26 14.48 21.89
C ILE A 160 -14.90 13.12 21.62
N ASP A 161 -14.20 12.25 20.90
CA ASP A 161 -14.62 10.87 20.72
C ASP A 161 -14.15 10.06 21.92
N ILE A 162 -15.06 9.44 22.65
CA ILE A 162 -14.74 8.48 23.70
C ILE A 162 -15.29 7.11 23.30
N ALA A 163 -14.46 6.07 23.36
CA ALA A 163 -14.91 4.71 23.13
C ALA A 163 -14.37 3.74 24.19
N LEU A 164 -15.26 2.90 24.70
CA LEU A 164 -14.97 1.76 25.57
C LEU A 164 -14.96 0.47 24.73
N SER A 165 -13.81 -0.19 24.69
CA SER A 165 -13.61 -1.48 24.06
C SER A 165 -13.55 -2.58 25.10
N LEU A 166 -14.42 -3.58 24.95
CA LEU A 166 -14.49 -4.77 25.79
C LEU A 166 -14.27 -6.00 24.92
N LYS A 167 -13.06 -6.55 24.91
CA LYS A 167 -12.67 -7.70 24.07
C LYS A 167 -11.98 -8.75 24.93
N ASN A 168 -12.47 -9.98 24.98
CA ASN A 168 -11.93 -11.03 25.84
C ASN A 168 -11.60 -10.54 27.27
N ALA A 169 -10.35 -10.70 27.70
CA ALA A 169 -9.81 -10.16 28.95
C ALA A 169 -9.43 -8.67 28.86
N ALA A 170 -9.17 -8.13 27.67
CA ALA A 170 -8.79 -6.75 27.45
C ALA A 170 -9.98 -5.77 27.62
N LYS A 171 -9.70 -4.64 28.27
CA LYS A 171 -10.60 -3.51 28.46
C LYS A 171 -9.79 -2.27 28.11
N SER A 172 -10.20 -1.50 27.12
CA SER A 172 -9.50 -0.26 26.78
C SER A 172 -10.48 0.89 26.57
N VAL A 173 -9.99 2.09 26.85
CA VAL A 173 -10.71 3.33 26.58
C VAL A 173 -9.86 4.17 25.65
N THR A 174 -10.44 4.59 24.53
CA THR A 174 -9.83 5.52 23.60
C THR A 174 -10.46 6.89 23.70
N ILE A 175 -9.65 7.93 23.51
CA ILE A 175 -10.07 9.31 23.32
C ILE A 175 -9.51 9.81 22.00
N ASN A 176 -10.37 10.26 21.08
CA ASN A 176 -9.99 10.70 19.72
C ASN A 176 -9.10 9.66 19.01
N GLY A 177 -9.46 8.38 19.13
CA GLY A 177 -8.71 7.25 18.56
C GLY A 177 -7.47 6.81 19.35
N VAL A 178 -7.05 7.53 20.39
CA VAL A 178 -5.86 7.21 21.19
C VAL A 178 -6.24 6.46 22.47
N THR A 179 -5.67 5.28 22.71
CA THR A 179 -5.87 4.54 23.96
C THR A 179 -5.30 5.31 25.15
N VAL A 180 -6.16 5.74 26.06
CA VAL A 180 -5.79 6.48 27.28
C VAL A 180 -5.76 5.59 28.52
N VAL A 181 -6.47 4.47 28.48
CA VAL A 181 -6.55 3.49 29.57
C VAL A 181 -6.65 2.10 28.98
N SER A 182 -5.94 1.13 29.55
CA SER A 182 -6.09 -0.30 29.27
C SER A 182 -6.04 -1.14 30.56
N SER A 183 -6.66 -2.32 30.54
CA SER A 183 -6.69 -3.29 31.64
C SER A 183 -6.95 -4.70 31.11
N ALA A 184 -6.39 -5.72 31.77
CA ALA A 184 -6.62 -7.13 31.48
C ALA A 184 -7.69 -7.79 32.38
N ASP A 185 -8.67 -7.01 32.87
CA ASP A 185 -9.74 -7.53 33.74
C ASP A 185 -10.76 -8.36 32.94
N ASN A 186 -10.88 -9.65 33.28
CA ASN A 186 -11.85 -10.59 32.70
C ASN A 186 -12.93 -11.07 33.69
N THR A 187 -13.17 -10.31 34.76
CA THR A 187 -14.09 -10.71 35.82
C THR A 187 -15.54 -10.81 35.33
N VAL A 188 -15.94 -9.94 34.40
CA VAL A 188 -17.26 -9.97 33.75
C VAL A 188 -17.07 -10.51 32.33
N ALA A 189 -17.16 -11.84 32.19
CA ALA A 189 -16.96 -12.54 30.91
C ALA A 189 -18.28 -12.81 30.15
N THR A 190 -19.42 -12.73 30.83
CA THR A 190 -20.73 -13.02 30.25
C THR A 190 -21.13 -11.96 29.24
N ALA A 191 -21.79 -12.37 28.16
CA ALA A 191 -22.40 -11.45 27.20
C ALA A 191 -23.43 -10.54 27.88
N GLY A 192 -23.47 -9.27 27.47
CA GLY A 192 -24.38 -8.29 28.01
C GLY A 192 -24.67 -7.18 27.00
N ILE A 193 -25.62 -6.33 27.34
CA ILE A 193 -26.03 -5.22 26.49
C ILE A 193 -25.08 -4.03 26.62
N VAL A 194 -25.16 -3.10 25.68
CA VAL A 194 -24.55 -1.77 25.77
C VAL A 194 -25.58 -0.74 26.20
N ALA A 195 -25.10 0.29 26.88
CA ALA A 195 -25.95 1.38 27.32
C ALA A 195 -25.17 2.69 27.43
N ILE A 196 -25.90 3.80 27.41
CA ILE A 196 -25.35 5.14 27.65
C ILE A 196 -26.04 5.75 28.88
N GLY A 197 -25.24 6.37 29.74
CA GLY A 197 -25.72 7.30 30.76
C GLY A 197 -25.23 8.72 30.46
N MET A 198 -26.12 9.70 30.51
CA MET A 198 -25.78 11.11 30.26
C MET A 198 -26.38 12.01 31.33
N GLN A 199 -25.67 13.09 31.64
CA GLN A 199 -26.02 13.98 32.73
C GLN A 199 -25.50 15.42 32.32
N SER A 200 -26.41 16.40 32.03
CA SER A 200 -26.18 17.90 31.92
C SER A 200 -27.06 18.79 32.89
N ASN A 201 -26.50 19.64 33.80
CA ASN A 201 -27.20 20.15 35.05
C ASN A 201 -27.44 21.65 35.00
N VAL A 202 -27.25 22.25 33.84
CA VAL A 202 -27.48 23.66 33.59
C VAL A 202 -28.59 23.74 32.55
N ALA A 203 -29.64 24.51 32.84
CA ALA A 203 -30.91 24.54 32.09
C ALA A 203 -30.82 25.09 30.65
N ALA A 204 -29.63 25.19 30.05
CA ALA A 204 -29.39 25.83 28.76
C ALA A 204 -28.24 25.19 27.96
N GLN A 205 -27.98 23.88 28.10
CA GLN A 205 -26.86 23.23 27.39
C GLN A 205 -27.32 22.05 26.53
N THR A 206 -27.07 22.15 25.22
CA THR A 206 -27.08 21.06 24.24
C THR A 206 -25.75 20.33 24.30
N ILE A 207 -25.79 19.01 24.36
CA ILE A 207 -24.66 18.15 24.00
C ILE A 207 -24.98 17.65 22.58
N ALA A 208 -24.15 18.00 21.60
CA ALA A 208 -24.32 17.56 20.21
C ALA A 208 -23.47 16.32 20.02
N ASP A 209 -24.13 15.16 19.93
CA ASP A 209 -23.46 13.87 20.11
C ASP A 209 -23.77 12.90 18.99
N THR A 210 -22.78 12.06 18.67
CA THR A 210 -22.94 10.95 17.74
C THR A 210 -22.59 9.66 18.46
N PHE A 211 -23.58 8.80 18.69
CA PHE A 211 -23.36 7.51 19.32
C PHE A 211 -23.08 6.43 18.28
N PHE A 212 -22.14 5.54 18.61
CA PHE A 212 -21.96 4.29 17.91
C PHE A 212 -21.80 3.11 18.87
N ALA A 213 -22.44 1.99 18.55
CA ALA A 213 -22.16 0.70 19.17
C ALA A 213 -21.93 -0.35 18.10
N SER A 214 -20.86 -1.14 18.25
CA SER A 214 -20.54 -2.27 17.38
C SER A 214 -20.32 -3.52 18.23
N THR A 215 -21.13 -4.55 17.99
CA THR A 215 -20.93 -5.89 18.55
C THR A 215 -19.92 -6.63 17.66
N PHE A 216 -18.81 -7.11 18.22
CA PHE A 216 -17.82 -7.83 17.39
C PHE A 216 -18.38 -9.21 17.08
N SER A 217 -18.66 -9.44 15.80
CA SER A 217 -18.68 -10.78 15.23
C SER A 217 -17.26 -11.11 14.76
N PRO A 218 -16.76 -12.34 14.91
CA PRO A 218 -15.53 -12.78 14.23
C PRO A 218 -15.68 -12.53 12.72
N THR A 219 -14.59 -12.20 12.03
CA THR A 219 -14.46 -11.88 10.59
C THR A 219 -15.77 -11.82 9.77
N ALA A 220 -16.07 -10.67 9.17
CA ALA A 220 -17.05 -10.64 8.07
C ALA A 220 -16.29 -10.70 6.73
N VAL A 221 -16.06 -11.91 6.22
CA VAL A 221 -15.90 -12.11 4.78
C VAL A 221 -17.29 -12.37 4.20
N ASP A 222 -17.86 -11.34 3.59
CA ASP A 222 -19.18 -11.46 2.97
C ASP A 222 -19.03 -12.00 1.53
N HIS A 223 -19.90 -12.95 1.18
CA HIS A 223 -20.05 -13.49 -0.18
C HIS A 223 -18.73 -13.94 -0.83
N LEU A 224 -18.03 -14.91 -0.23
CA LEU A 224 -16.92 -15.59 -0.88
C LEU A 224 -17.44 -16.53 -1.97
N ASP A 225 -17.15 -16.20 -3.23
CA ASP A 225 -17.35 -17.09 -4.38
C ASP A 225 -16.01 -17.59 -4.89
N ALA A 226 -15.94 -18.85 -5.29
CA ALA A 226 -14.69 -19.46 -5.76
C ALA A 226 -14.89 -20.45 -6.90
N VAL A 227 -13.95 -20.42 -7.83
CA VAL A 227 -13.85 -21.33 -8.97
C VAL A 227 -12.54 -22.09 -8.89
N ALA A 228 -12.63 -23.41 -8.99
CA ALA A 228 -11.45 -24.26 -9.11
C ALA A 228 -11.33 -24.82 -10.53
N THR A 229 -10.26 -24.44 -11.23
CA THR A 229 -9.97 -24.84 -12.61
C THR A 229 -8.80 -25.81 -12.64
N ARG A 230 -8.98 -26.96 -13.28
CA ARG A 230 -7.98 -28.03 -13.36
C ARG A 230 -7.47 -28.24 -14.79
N ASP A 231 -6.16 -28.25 -14.94
CA ASP A 231 -5.44 -28.71 -16.13
C ASP A 231 -4.73 -30.07 -15.90
N ALA A 232 -3.95 -30.56 -16.86
CA ALA A 232 -3.30 -31.89 -16.78
C ALA A 232 -2.24 -32.01 -15.65
N GLY A 233 -1.82 -30.90 -15.03
CA GLY A 233 -0.73 -30.85 -14.07
C GLY A 233 -1.07 -30.18 -12.74
N ARG A 234 -2.06 -29.28 -12.71
CA ARG A 234 -2.26 -28.29 -11.64
C ARG A 234 -3.74 -28.02 -11.41
N THR A 235 -4.08 -27.43 -10.27
CA THR A 235 -5.38 -26.79 -10.07
C THR A 235 -5.20 -25.35 -9.62
N LEU A 236 -5.80 -24.41 -10.36
CA LEU A 236 -5.97 -23.02 -9.99
C LEU A 236 -7.26 -22.85 -9.18
N ILE A 237 -7.18 -22.17 -8.06
CA ILE A 237 -8.32 -21.71 -7.27
C ILE A 237 -8.34 -20.19 -7.36
N GLU A 238 -9.44 -19.65 -7.88
CA GLU A 238 -9.70 -18.21 -7.92
C GLU A 238 -10.91 -17.95 -7.03
N TRP A 239 -10.81 -16.96 -6.16
CA TRP A 239 -11.95 -16.54 -5.35
C TRP A 239 -12.01 -15.03 -5.26
N SER A 240 -13.22 -14.54 -5.07
CA SER A 240 -13.50 -13.14 -4.81
C SER A 240 -14.33 -13.01 -3.53
N THR A 241 -14.04 -11.98 -2.77
CA THR A 241 -14.83 -11.55 -1.62
C THR A 241 -15.64 -10.32 -2.01
N ALA A 242 -16.76 -10.06 -1.34
CA ALA A 242 -17.50 -8.81 -1.49
C ALA A 242 -17.10 -7.76 -0.46
N ARG A 243 -16.65 -8.22 0.71
CA ARG A 243 -16.21 -7.40 1.83
C ARG A 243 -15.27 -8.20 2.70
N GLU A 244 -14.26 -7.57 3.28
CA GLU A 244 -13.33 -8.21 4.20
C GLU A 244 -13.10 -7.37 5.44
N VAL A 245 -13.72 -7.74 6.56
CA VAL A 245 -13.53 -7.07 7.84
C VAL A 245 -12.58 -7.87 8.73
N GLN A 246 -11.46 -7.25 9.08
CA GLN A 246 -10.40 -7.79 9.94
C GLN A 246 -9.81 -9.10 9.40
N ASN A 247 -9.81 -9.30 8.09
CA ASN A 247 -9.29 -10.51 7.47
C ASN A 247 -7.75 -10.48 7.41
N LEU A 248 -7.12 -11.36 8.19
CA LEU A 248 -5.68 -11.59 8.17
C LEU A 248 -5.25 -12.28 6.87
N GLY A 249 -6.07 -13.22 6.40
CA GLY A 249 -5.83 -13.91 5.14
C GLY A 249 -6.58 -15.22 4.99
N PHE A 250 -6.11 -16.05 4.04
CA PHE A 250 -6.79 -17.28 3.65
C PHE A 250 -5.89 -18.51 3.73
N ARG A 251 -6.40 -19.65 4.20
CA ARG A 251 -5.74 -20.97 4.05
C ARG A 251 -6.49 -21.82 3.04
N ILE A 252 -5.76 -22.56 2.22
CA ILE A 252 -6.35 -23.47 1.25
C ILE A 252 -6.21 -24.90 1.76
N ALA A 253 -7.30 -25.65 1.73
CA ALA A 253 -7.31 -27.08 1.99
C ALA A 253 -7.90 -27.85 0.81
N ARG A 254 -7.51 -29.12 0.70
CA ARG A 254 -8.03 -30.04 -0.29
C ARG A 254 -8.36 -31.39 0.32
N ASP A 255 -9.11 -32.17 -0.44
CA ASP A 255 -9.34 -33.58 -0.13
C ASP A 255 -8.07 -34.42 -0.39
N ASP A 256 -7.80 -35.41 0.46
CA ASP A 256 -6.66 -36.33 0.34
C ASP A 256 -6.90 -37.55 -0.56
N GLY A 257 -8.12 -37.72 -1.10
CA GLY A 257 -8.58 -38.88 -1.87
C GLY A 257 -9.52 -39.80 -1.08
N ASP A 258 -9.47 -39.74 0.25
CA ASP A 258 -10.27 -40.56 1.18
C ASP A 258 -11.41 -39.75 1.84
N GLY A 259 -11.67 -38.51 1.40
CA GLY A 259 -12.71 -37.68 2.00
C GLY A 259 -12.20 -36.76 3.12
N ARG A 260 -10.90 -36.76 3.46
CA ARG A 260 -10.37 -35.95 4.56
C ARG A 260 -9.80 -34.64 4.06
N ARG A 261 -10.14 -33.55 4.76
CA ARG A 261 -9.58 -32.22 4.53
C ARG A 261 -8.15 -32.15 5.04
N VAL A 262 -7.21 -31.86 4.15
CA VAL A 262 -5.79 -31.65 4.45
C VAL A 262 -5.33 -30.29 3.93
N ALA A 263 -4.42 -29.63 4.65
CA ALA A 263 -3.85 -28.35 4.23
C ALA A 263 -3.14 -28.48 2.87
N ALA A 264 -3.46 -27.59 1.95
CA ALA A 264 -2.85 -27.49 0.62
C ALA A 264 -1.87 -26.32 0.54
N SER A 265 -2.24 -25.15 1.06
CA SER A 265 -1.32 -24.01 1.19
C SER A 265 -0.35 -24.21 2.35
N ARG A 266 0.88 -23.70 2.21
CA ARG A 266 1.79 -23.52 3.34
C ARG A 266 1.60 -22.09 3.86
N GLY A 267 0.97 -21.99 5.03
CA GLY A 267 0.64 -20.71 5.65
C GLY A 267 -0.60 -20.04 5.07
N LEU A 268 -0.81 -18.79 5.49
CA LEU A 268 -1.88 -17.92 5.04
C LEU A 268 -1.53 -17.29 3.67
N ILE A 269 -2.54 -16.91 2.90
CA ILE A 269 -2.47 -16.02 1.73
C ILE A 269 -2.94 -14.66 2.23
N ALA A 270 -2.19 -13.59 1.95
CA ALA A 270 -2.48 -12.26 2.49
C ALA A 270 -3.89 -11.78 2.15
N GLY A 271 -4.65 -11.38 3.16
CA GLY A 271 -5.98 -10.77 3.02
C GLY A 271 -5.96 -9.26 3.18
N ALA A 272 -7.14 -8.65 3.31
CA ALA A 272 -7.33 -7.20 3.43
C ALA A 272 -6.48 -6.52 4.52
N ALA A 273 -6.14 -7.18 5.63
CA ALA A 273 -5.31 -6.57 6.68
C ALA A 273 -3.91 -6.14 6.18
N PHE A 274 -3.43 -6.72 5.09
CA PHE A 274 -2.16 -6.32 4.46
C PHE A 274 -2.32 -5.19 3.44
N MET A 275 -3.56 -4.83 3.11
CA MET A 275 -3.94 -3.81 2.13
C MET A 275 -4.58 -2.56 2.72
N VAL A 276 -5.14 -2.60 3.94
CA VAL A 276 -5.74 -1.43 4.60
C VAL A 276 -5.26 -1.27 6.04
N ALA A 277 -5.03 -0.03 6.46
CA ALA A 277 -4.52 0.28 7.79
C ALA A 277 -5.53 -0.03 8.92
N SER A 278 -6.83 0.05 8.65
CA SER A 278 -7.89 -0.21 9.63
C SER A 278 -8.28 -1.69 9.75
N ALA A 279 -7.64 -2.56 8.95
CA ALA A 279 -8.00 -3.97 8.74
C ALA A 279 -9.44 -4.23 8.29
N SER A 280 -10.27 -3.20 8.06
CA SER A 280 -11.63 -3.34 7.54
C SER A 280 -11.70 -2.81 6.12
N LEU A 281 -11.80 -3.71 5.15
CA LEU A 281 -12.06 -3.39 3.76
C LEU A 281 -13.59 -3.41 3.53
N PRO A 282 -14.23 -2.25 3.32
CA PRO A 282 -15.64 -2.18 2.97
C PRO A 282 -15.92 -2.66 1.53
N ALA A 283 -14.87 -3.00 0.79
CA ALA A 283 -14.88 -3.50 -0.58
C ALA A 283 -14.38 -4.96 -0.65
N GLY A 284 -14.68 -5.62 -1.76
CA GLY A 284 -14.21 -6.96 -2.06
C GLY A 284 -12.80 -7.00 -2.62
N ASN A 285 -12.19 -8.19 -2.65
CA ASN A 285 -10.90 -8.43 -3.29
C ASN A 285 -10.89 -9.77 -4.03
N SER A 286 -9.98 -9.91 -4.98
CA SER A 286 -9.80 -11.12 -5.78
C SER A 286 -8.47 -11.78 -5.47
N TYR A 287 -8.48 -13.10 -5.39
CA TYR A 287 -7.30 -13.90 -5.08
C TYR A 287 -7.19 -15.11 -5.98
N ARG A 288 -5.96 -15.56 -6.20
CA ARG A 288 -5.62 -16.66 -7.10
C ARG A 288 -4.52 -17.50 -6.48
N TRP A 289 -4.73 -18.81 -6.34
CA TRP A 289 -3.71 -19.71 -5.83
C TRP A 289 -3.65 -21.00 -6.64
N ILE A 290 -2.45 -21.52 -6.88
CA ILE A 290 -2.27 -22.74 -7.67
C ILE A 290 -1.69 -23.89 -6.84
N ASP A 291 -2.37 -25.04 -6.88
CA ASP A 291 -1.85 -26.30 -6.36
C ASP A 291 -1.09 -27.03 -7.47
N THR A 292 0.22 -27.19 -7.27
CA THR A 292 1.11 -27.96 -8.16
C THR A 292 1.46 -29.34 -7.61
N ASP A 293 0.97 -29.69 -6.42
CA ASP A 293 1.23 -31.00 -5.82
C ASP A 293 0.60 -32.11 -6.69
N PRO A 294 1.32 -33.21 -6.99
CA PRO A 294 0.75 -34.33 -7.75
C PRO A 294 -0.58 -34.86 -7.19
N ARG A 295 -0.80 -34.75 -5.88
CA ARG A 295 -2.04 -35.15 -5.20
C ARG A 295 -3.22 -34.22 -5.53
N ALA A 296 -2.98 -33.01 -6.04
CA ALA A 296 -4.03 -32.11 -6.53
C ALA A 296 -4.80 -32.71 -7.72
N LYS A 297 -4.19 -33.64 -8.47
CA LYS A 297 -4.82 -34.32 -9.62
C LYS A 297 -5.99 -35.21 -9.22
N THR A 298 -5.94 -35.78 -8.02
CA THR A 298 -6.94 -36.73 -7.51
C THR A 298 -7.92 -36.11 -6.52
N ALA A 299 -7.65 -34.89 -6.04
CA ALA A 299 -8.55 -34.17 -5.13
C ALA A 299 -9.93 -33.98 -5.78
N LYS A 300 -11.00 -34.14 -5.01
CA LYS A 300 -12.38 -33.97 -5.50
C LYS A 300 -13.01 -32.64 -5.08
N ALA A 301 -12.43 -31.99 -4.08
CA ALA A 301 -12.95 -30.77 -3.49
C ALA A 301 -11.81 -29.94 -2.87
N TRP A 302 -12.03 -28.62 -2.83
CA TRP A 302 -11.24 -27.66 -2.08
C TRP A 302 -12.08 -26.85 -1.12
N TRP A 303 -11.42 -26.31 -0.11
CA TRP A 303 -11.98 -25.39 0.87
C TRP A 303 -11.03 -24.22 1.06
N ILE A 304 -11.62 -23.07 1.36
CA ILE A 304 -10.90 -21.83 1.68
C ILE A 304 -11.29 -21.47 3.11
N GLU A 305 -10.32 -21.37 4.00
CA GLU A 305 -10.50 -20.82 5.36
C GLU A 305 -10.16 -19.33 5.29
N ASP A 306 -11.09 -18.44 5.60
CA ASP A 306 -10.73 -17.07 5.94
C ASP A 306 -10.37 -16.99 7.43
N VAL A 307 -9.34 -16.25 7.79
CA VAL A 307 -8.83 -16.11 9.15
C VAL A 307 -8.83 -14.63 9.55
N ASP A 308 -9.41 -14.25 10.69
CA ASP A 308 -9.31 -12.87 11.20
C ASP A 308 -7.96 -12.56 11.86
N LEU A 309 -7.74 -11.26 12.13
CA LEU A 309 -6.68 -10.73 12.99
C LEU A 309 -6.68 -11.29 14.42
N TYR A 310 -7.69 -12.04 14.84
CA TYR A 310 -7.76 -12.67 16.16
C TYR A 310 -7.52 -14.18 16.11
N GLY A 311 -7.29 -14.76 14.92
CA GLY A 311 -7.02 -16.17 14.70
C GLY A 311 -8.25 -17.06 14.56
N HIS A 312 -9.47 -16.51 14.47
CA HIS A 312 -10.66 -17.29 14.18
C HIS A 312 -10.78 -17.56 12.68
N GLY A 313 -11.04 -18.83 12.33
CA GLY A 313 -11.18 -19.28 10.96
C GLY A 313 -12.61 -19.69 10.59
N VAL A 314 -13.10 -19.28 9.42
CA VAL A 314 -14.37 -19.77 8.83
C VAL A 314 -14.07 -20.47 7.50
N TRP A 315 -14.60 -21.68 7.32
CA TRP A 315 -14.36 -22.49 6.13
C TRP A 315 -15.49 -22.37 5.10
N HIS A 316 -15.11 -22.08 3.86
CA HIS A 316 -15.98 -21.99 2.68
C HIS A 316 -15.78 -23.17 1.75
N GLY A 317 -16.86 -23.56 1.05
CA GLY A 317 -16.88 -24.68 0.11
C GLY A 317 -17.80 -25.83 0.55
N PRO A 318 -17.67 -27.04 -0.04
CA PRO A 318 -16.61 -27.45 -0.97
C PRO A 318 -16.73 -26.87 -2.38
N PHE A 319 -15.60 -26.56 -3.00
CA PHE A 319 -15.50 -26.16 -4.41
C PHE A 319 -14.98 -27.32 -5.26
N ALA A 320 -15.77 -27.73 -6.26
CA ALA A 320 -15.41 -28.85 -7.13
C ALA A 320 -14.60 -28.38 -8.36
N PRO A 321 -13.49 -29.07 -8.71
CA PRO A 321 -12.71 -28.77 -9.90
C PRO A 321 -13.52 -28.88 -11.19
N ARG A 322 -13.34 -27.90 -12.08
CA ARG A 322 -13.81 -27.94 -13.46
C ARG A 322 -12.63 -28.08 -14.41
N PRO A 323 -12.71 -28.92 -15.47
CA PRO A 323 -11.68 -28.96 -16.50
C PRO A 323 -11.55 -27.61 -17.22
N GLY A 324 -10.32 -27.13 -17.41
CA GLY A 324 -10.05 -25.89 -18.15
C GLY A 324 -8.56 -25.66 -18.39
N SER A 325 -8.23 -24.68 -19.24
CA SER A 325 -6.86 -24.23 -19.45
C SER A 325 -6.49 -23.16 -18.43
N ILE A 326 -5.38 -23.35 -17.72
CA ILE A 326 -4.82 -22.34 -16.81
C ILE A 326 -3.82 -21.49 -17.60
N ASP A 327 -4.08 -20.18 -17.68
CA ASP A 327 -3.15 -19.25 -18.33
C ASP A 327 -1.83 -19.19 -17.54
N PRO A 328 -0.68 -19.56 -18.14
CA PRO A 328 0.60 -19.51 -17.46
C PRO A 328 1.07 -18.08 -17.11
N ARG A 329 0.42 -17.03 -17.61
CA ARG A 329 0.73 -15.63 -17.32
C ARG A 329 -0.05 -15.06 -16.13
N LEU A 330 -0.92 -15.83 -15.49
CA LEU A 330 -1.67 -15.37 -14.33
C LEU A 330 -0.73 -15.12 -13.15
N ASN A 331 -0.82 -13.91 -12.60
CA ASN A 331 -0.18 -13.58 -11.32
C ASN A 331 -0.96 -14.21 -10.18
N LEU A 332 -0.24 -14.88 -9.29
CA LEU A 332 -0.81 -15.64 -8.17
C LEU A 332 -0.67 -14.83 -6.88
N SER A 333 -1.67 -14.91 -6.02
CA SER A 333 -1.62 -14.42 -4.66
C SER A 333 -0.52 -15.17 -3.89
N GLN A 334 0.32 -14.42 -3.19
CA GLN A 334 1.46 -14.98 -2.49
C GLN A 334 1.05 -15.66 -1.17
N THR A 335 1.59 -16.85 -0.92
CA THR A 335 1.51 -17.51 0.40
C THR A 335 2.63 -17.04 1.32
N PHE A 336 2.28 -16.70 2.57
CA PHE A 336 3.20 -16.16 3.59
C PHE A 336 4.44 -17.01 3.86
N SER A 337 4.36 -18.34 3.73
CA SER A 337 5.41 -19.23 4.23
C SER A 337 5.92 -20.30 3.25
N ASP A 338 5.66 -20.20 1.94
CA ASP A 338 6.26 -21.12 0.96
C ASP A 338 7.41 -20.49 0.16
N PRO A 339 8.69 -20.74 0.52
CA PRO A 339 9.84 -20.31 -0.27
C PRO A 339 9.84 -20.85 -1.70
N SER A 340 9.18 -21.99 -1.96
CA SER A 340 9.14 -22.59 -3.30
C SER A 340 8.24 -21.85 -4.27
N GLN A 341 7.35 -20.99 -3.78
CA GLN A 341 6.53 -20.08 -4.58
C GLN A 341 7.15 -18.69 -4.73
N ARG A 342 8.34 -18.44 -4.14
CA ARG A 342 9.06 -17.15 -4.18
C ARG A 342 10.11 -17.05 -5.30
N ASN A 343 9.99 -17.84 -6.36
CA ASN A 343 10.89 -17.75 -7.50
C ASN A 343 10.76 -16.36 -8.14
N GLY A 344 11.84 -15.57 -8.10
CA GLY A 344 11.86 -14.19 -8.58
C GLY A 344 11.85 -13.12 -7.48
N VAL A 345 11.61 -13.50 -6.21
CA VAL A 345 11.64 -12.56 -5.08
C VAL A 345 13.06 -12.04 -4.84
N ALA A 346 13.21 -10.72 -4.86
CA ALA A 346 14.48 -10.07 -4.56
C ALA A 346 14.85 -10.24 -3.07
N ALA A 347 15.93 -10.97 -2.81
CA ALA A 347 16.61 -10.99 -1.52
C ALA A 347 17.90 -10.17 -1.63
N ARG A 348 18.02 -9.12 -0.82
CA ARG A 348 19.28 -8.38 -0.71
C ARG A 348 20.11 -9.01 0.39
N THR A 349 21.25 -9.58 0.03
CA THR A 349 22.29 -9.96 0.98
C THR A 349 23.48 -9.03 0.82
N ARG A 350 23.96 -8.46 1.92
CA ARG A 350 25.10 -7.54 1.92
C ARG A 350 26.08 -7.95 3.00
N LEU A 351 27.37 -7.90 2.68
CA LEU A 351 28.45 -7.98 3.66
C LEU A 351 29.19 -6.63 3.63
N ARG A 352 29.21 -5.91 4.77
CA ARG A 352 29.81 -4.58 4.87
C ARG A 352 30.51 -4.40 6.22
N PRO A 353 31.56 -3.57 6.34
CA PRO A 353 32.08 -3.17 7.65
C PRO A 353 31.06 -2.45 8.53
N ALA A 354 31.00 -2.80 9.82
CA ALA A 354 30.02 -2.25 10.76
C ALA A 354 30.16 -0.72 10.99
N THR A 355 31.37 -0.16 10.85
CA THR A 355 31.59 1.28 11.06
C THR A 355 31.05 2.18 9.94
N LEU A 356 30.60 1.61 8.82
CA LEU A 356 29.95 2.40 7.76
C LEU A 356 28.57 2.93 8.16
N GLU A 357 27.90 2.29 9.14
CA GLU A 357 26.60 2.78 9.63
C GLU A 357 26.72 4.11 10.39
N THR A 358 27.90 4.42 10.94
CA THR A 358 28.12 5.60 11.80
C THR A 358 28.70 6.82 11.05
N VAL A 359 29.09 6.69 9.77
CA VAL A 359 29.72 7.79 8.99
C VAL A 359 28.69 8.52 8.10
N LYS A 360 27.39 8.42 8.39
CA LYS A 360 26.33 9.18 7.70
C LYS A 360 26.28 10.68 8.03
N SER A 361 27.10 11.16 8.96
CA SER A 361 27.21 12.59 9.28
C SER A 361 28.67 13.00 9.38
N ASP A 362 28.99 14.14 8.76
CA ASP A 362 30.25 14.88 8.89
C ASP A 362 31.46 14.42 8.07
N ARG A 363 31.41 14.67 6.75
CA ARG A 363 32.57 15.24 6.03
C ARG A 363 32.14 16.38 5.12
N ARG A 364 32.30 17.61 5.63
CA ARG A 364 32.11 18.86 4.90
C ARG A 364 33.27 19.08 3.92
N ARG A 365 32.98 19.07 2.61
CA ARG A 365 33.63 20.02 1.67
C ARG A 365 32.78 20.28 0.43
N ALA A 366 32.77 21.57 0.06
CA ALA A 366 32.02 22.25 -0.99
C ALA A 366 30.56 21.78 -1.14
N ILE A 367 29.65 22.45 -0.42
CA ILE A 367 28.24 22.49 -0.84
C ILE A 367 28.27 23.22 -2.18
N VAL A 368 28.38 22.48 -3.29
CA VAL A 368 28.00 23.03 -4.59
C VAL A 368 26.53 23.38 -4.46
N PRO A 369 26.13 24.64 -4.70
CA PRO A 369 24.73 25.03 -4.64
C PRO A 369 23.91 24.09 -5.52
N PHE A 370 22.77 23.61 -5.01
CA PHE A 370 21.87 22.72 -5.74
C PHE A 370 21.50 23.28 -7.14
N ALA A 371 21.41 24.60 -7.27
CA ALA A 371 21.17 25.29 -8.53
C ALA A 371 22.27 25.07 -9.58
N ASP A 372 23.54 25.02 -9.18
CA ASP A 372 24.66 24.82 -10.10
C ASP A 372 24.69 23.38 -10.63
N ALA A 373 24.44 22.40 -9.74
CA ALA A 373 24.32 21.00 -10.12
C ALA A 373 23.13 20.76 -11.07
N THR A 374 21.97 21.36 -10.77
CA THR A 374 20.78 21.28 -11.65
C THR A 374 21.05 21.90 -13.02
N LYS A 375 21.74 23.05 -13.07
CA LYS A 375 22.12 23.67 -14.33
C LYS A 375 23.06 22.77 -15.12
N LYS A 376 24.08 22.21 -14.46
CA LYS A 376 25.03 21.31 -15.12
C LYS A 376 24.34 20.06 -15.67
N GLN A 377 23.37 19.51 -14.93
CA GLN A 377 22.60 18.38 -15.39
C GLN A 377 21.84 18.68 -16.69
N LYS A 378 21.20 19.85 -16.80
CA LYS A 378 20.52 20.26 -18.04
C LYS A 378 21.48 20.43 -19.21
N GLU A 379 22.69 20.94 -18.96
CA GLU A 379 23.74 21.00 -20.00
C GLU A 379 24.17 19.61 -20.46
N LEU A 380 24.24 18.63 -19.54
CA LEU A 380 24.58 17.24 -19.87
C LEU A 380 23.49 16.57 -20.70
N ALA A 381 22.22 16.71 -20.27
CA ALA A 381 21.06 16.18 -20.98
C ALA A 381 20.90 16.80 -22.39
N ALA A 382 21.32 18.05 -22.59
CA ALA A 382 21.32 18.72 -23.89
C ALA A 382 22.57 18.42 -24.76
N SER A 383 23.46 17.52 -24.35
CA SER A 383 24.75 17.24 -25.02
C SER A 383 24.88 15.79 -25.51
N ASP A 384 25.83 15.57 -26.43
CA ASP A 384 26.28 14.20 -26.78
C ASP A 384 27.13 13.65 -25.62
N ALA A 385 26.45 13.01 -24.68
CA ALA A 385 27.01 12.36 -23.51
C ALA A 385 26.72 10.85 -23.54
N ILE A 386 27.42 10.10 -22.69
CA ILE A 386 27.18 8.68 -22.48
C ILE A 386 26.65 8.50 -21.04
N LYS A 387 25.50 7.85 -20.90
CA LYS A 387 24.89 7.46 -19.64
C LYS A 387 25.41 6.08 -19.23
N ILE A 388 25.98 5.98 -18.05
CA ILE A 388 26.47 4.74 -17.44
C ILE A 388 25.59 4.44 -16.21
N GLY A 389 24.80 3.38 -16.28
CA GLY A 389 23.94 2.94 -15.17
C GLY A 389 24.73 2.15 -14.13
N VAL A 390 24.63 2.55 -12.86
CA VAL A 390 25.29 1.91 -11.71
C VAL A 390 24.23 1.39 -10.75
N ALA A 391 24.05 0.07 -10.71
CA ALA A 391 23.03 -0.60 -9.88
C ALA A 391 23.58 -1.23 -8.58
N SER A 392 24.90 -1.18 -8.37
CA SER A 392 25.53 -1.65 -7.13
C SER A 392 26.73 -0.79 -6.73
N ASP A 393 27.01 -0.68 -5.43
CA ASP A 393 28.21 0.01 -4.96
C ASP A 393 29.46 -0.81 -5.30
N GLY A 394 30.43 -0.20 -5.97
CA GLY A 394 31.64 -0.91 -6.38
C GLY A 394 32.59 -0.10 -7.25
N LEU A 395 33.70 -0.73 -7.63
CA LEU A 395 34.66 -0.18 -8.58
C LEU A 395 34.28 -0.68 -9.99
N TYR A 396 34.11 0.25 -10.92
CA TYR A 396 33.67 0.01 -12.29
C TYR A 396 34.82 0.29 -13.23
N ARG A 397 35.06 -0.63 -14.17
CA ARG A 397 36.00 -0.46 -15.27
C ARG A 397 35.24 -0.57 -16.57
N VAL A 398 35.26 0.49 -17.37
CA VAL A 398 34.54 0.57 -18.63
C VAL A 398 35.54 0.83 -19.75
N MET A 399 35.63 -0.11 -20.68
CA MET A 399 36.56 -0.08 -21.79
C MET A 399 36.13 0.98 -22.82
N ARG A 400 37.09 1.60 -23.51
CA ARG A 400 36.83 2.56 -24.60
C ARG A 400 35.86 2.02 -25.65
N ALA A 401 36.00 0.75 -26.00
CA ALA A 401 35.13 0.06 -26.94
C ALA A 401 33.68 -0.06 -26.44
N GLU A 402 33.48 -0.30 -25.13
CA GLU A 402 32.14 -0.38 -24.53
C GLU A 402 31.43 0.97 -24.50
N LEU A 403 32.20 2.06 -24.39
CA LEU A 403 31.70 3.43 -24.53
C LEU A 403 31.38 3.81 -25.99
N GLY A 404 31.69 2.93 -26.95
CA GLY A 404 31.51 3.22 -28.38
C GLY A 404 32.34 4.41 -28.86
N LEU A 405 33.50 4.65 -28.24
CA LEU A 405 34.44 5.70 -28.63
C LEU A 405 35.43 5.18 -29.68
N ALA A 406 35.93 6.08 -30.53
CA ALA A 406 36.94 5.74 -31.55
C ALA A 406 38.24 5.24 -30.89
N ALA A 407 38.98 4.36 -31.58
CA ALA A 407 40.19 3.74 -31.03
C ALA A 407 41.32 4.74 -30.71
N ASP A 408 41.28 5.95 -31.26
CA ASP A 408 42.22 7.05 -31.04
C ASP A 408 41.67 8.14 -30.09
N ALA A 409 40.47 7.95 -29.52
CA ALA A 409 39.89 8.89 -28.57
C ALA A 409 40.78 9.03 -27.32
N ASP A 410 41.10 10.28 -26.95
CA ASP A 410 41.89 10.57 -25.75
C ASP A 410 41.00 10.50 -24.51
N LEU A 411 41.14 9.41 -23.74
CA LEU A 411 40.39 9.25 -22.49
C LEU A 411 40.73 10.32 -21.45
N GLN A 412 41.85 11.05 -21.60
CA GLN A 412 42.22 12.13 -20.70
C GLN A 412 41.31 13.37 -20.79
N THR A 413 40.52 13.51 -21.87
CA THR A 413 39.54 14.61 -22.02
C THR A 413 38.17 14.28 -21.44
N LEU A 414 37.97 13.05 -20.97
CA LEU A 414 36.68 12.61 -20.45
C LEU A 414 36.46 13.08 -19.01
N HIS A 415 35.27 13.62 -18.78
CA HIS A 415 34.72 14.02 -17.49
C HIS A 415 33.52 13.13 -17.16
N LEU A 416 33.41 12.71 -15.91
CA LEU A 416 32.32 11.88 -15.40
C LEU A 416 31.54 12.68 -14.35
N PHE A 417 30.21 12.65 -14.42
CA PHE A 417 29.32 13.37 -13.52
C PHE A 417 28.29 12.43 -12.91
N ALA A 418 27.88 12.69 -11.67
CA ALA A 418 26.70 12.10 -11.05
C ALA A 418 25.94 13.19 -10.29
N ASP A 419 24.63 13.25 -10.45
CA ASP A 419 23.76 14.29 -9.88
C ASP A 419 24.22 15.71 -10.25
N GLY A 420 24.70 15.91 -11.48
CA GLY A 420 25.26 17.18 -11.94
C GLY A 420 26.61 17.58 -11.33
N LEU A 421 27.22 16.73 -10.51
CA LEU A 421 28.52 16.95 -9.87
C LEU A 421 29.60 16.10 -10.54
N GLU A 422 30.75 16.70 -10.85
CA GLU A 422 31.88 15.94 -11.40
C GLU A 422 32.41 14.97 -10.35
N VAL A 423 32.63 13.71 -10.74
CA VAL A 423 33.15 12.64 -9.89
C VAL A 423 34.52 12.18 -10.38
N PRO A 424 35.44 11.79 -9.48
CA PRO A 424 36.77 11.35 -9.88
C PRO A 424 36.74 10.05 -10.70
N LEU A 425 37.49 10.03 -11.81
CA LEU A 425 37.81 8.83 -12.56
C LEU A 425 39.33 8.65 -12.71
N ALA A 426 39.79 7.45 -12.97
CA ALA A 426 41.17 7.14 -13.36
C ALA A 426 41.20 6.56 -14.77
N ILE A 427 42.33 6.73 -15.46
CA ILE A 427 42.60 6.04 -16.72
C ILE A 427 43.41 4.78 -16.41
N ASP A 428 42.93 3.64 -16.86
CA ASP A 428 43.51 2.33 -16.63
C ASP A 428 43.71 1.60 -17.96
N GLY A 429 44.84 1.86 -18.61
CA GLY A 429 45.11 1.40 -19.97
C GLY A 429 44.12 2.01 -20.97
N ASP A 430 43.29 1.15 -21.55
CA ASP A 430 42.25 1.54 -22.52
C ASP A 430 40.85 1.70 -21.90
N ALA A 431 40.78 1.81 -20.57
CA ALA A 431 39.53 1.94 -19.83
C ALA A 431 39.52 3.17 -18.93
N ILE A 432 38.30 3.59 -18.57
CA ILE A 432 38.08 4.44 -17.40
C ILE A 432 37.78 3.56 -16.19
N LEU A 433 38.23 3.99 -15.02
CA LEU A 433 38.01 3.33 -13.74
C LEU A 433 37.42 4.33 -12.75
N PHE A 434 36.28 4.03 -12.13
CA PHE A 434 35.66 4.93 -11.16
C PHE A 434 34.90 4.16 -10.08
N TYR A 435 34.73 4.77 -8.91
CA TYR A 435 33.90 4.20 -7.84
C TYR A 435 32.45 4.66 -8.04
N GLY A 436 31.57 3.69 -8.31
CA GLY A 436 30.14 3.90 -8.54
C GLY A 436 29.33 3.60 -7.28
N ARG A 437 28.34 4.45 -7.00
CA ARG A 437 27.30 4.23 -5.98
C ARG A 437 25.95 4.01 -6.62
N ALA A 438 25.25 3.01 -6.13
CA ALA A 438 23.85 2.77 -6.47
C ALA A 438 22.91 3.77 -5.78
N LEU A 439 21.66 3.81 -6.25
CA LEU A 439 20.55 4.42 -5.52
C LEU A 439 19.82 3.37 -4.67
N ASP A 440 19.09 3.87 -3.67
CA ASP A 440 18.17 3.05 -2.90
C ASP A 440 16.85 3.80 -2.66
N THR A 441 16.15 4.07 -3.75
CA THR A 441 14.82 4.69 -3.74
C THR A 441 13.72 3.63 -3.93
N ALA A 442 12.47 4.03 -3.75
CA ALA A 442 11.31 3.21 -4.11
C ALA A 442 11.35 2.80 -5.60
N SER A 443 11.74 3.73 -6.47
CA SER A 443 11.63 3.60 -7.92
C SER A 443 12.83 2.95 -8.61
N THR A 444 14.04 3.05 -8.05
CA THR A 444 15.22 2.54 -8.75
C THR A 444 16.41 2.19 -7.86
N ALA A 445 17.17 1.19 -8.31
CA ALA A 445 18.50 0.85 -7.80
C ALA A 445 19.61 1.66 -8.49
N THR A 446 19.31 2.19 -9.67
CA THR A 446 20.31 2.55 -10.65
C THR A 446 20.55 4.05 -10.57
N ARG A 447 21.79 4.43 -10.28
CA ARG A 447 22.25 5.80 -10.46
C ARG A 447 22.82 5.98 -11.85
N ILE A 448 22.49 7.08 -12.51
CA ILE A 448 23.07 7.41 -13.82
C ILE A 448 24.31 8.28 -13.63
N TYR A 449 25.41 7.84 -14.21
CA TYR A 449 26.64 8.59 -14.36
C TYR A 449 26.75 9.09 -15.80
N TRP A 450 27.07 10.37 -15.96
CA TRP A 450 27.12 11.05 -17.25
C TRP A 450 28.58 11.28 -17.65
N LEU A 451 29.00 10.68 -18.75
CA LEU A 451 30.35 10.80 -19.31
C LEU A 451 30.32 11.70 -20.53
N THR A 452 31.15 12.74 -20.56
CA THR A 452 31.25 13.67 -21.69
C THR A 452 32.69 14.12 -21.91
N SER A 453 33.01 14.54 -23.13
CA SER A 453 34.27 15.21 -23.43
C SER A 453 34.08 16.72 -23.28
N ALA A 454 34.83 17.37 -22.39
CA ALA A 454 34.70 18.80 -22.13
C ALA A 454 36.06 19.50 -22.11
N THR A 455 36.05 20.83 -22.23
CA THR A 455 37.25 21.66 -22.08
C THR A 455 37.54 21.89 -20.59
N GLY A 456 38.76 21.62 -20.15
CA GLY A 456 39.19 21.82 -18.77
C GLY A 456 39.98 20.63 -18.25
N THR A 457 40.41 20.71 -16.99
CA THR A 457 41.06 19.57 -16.33
C THR A 457 39.99 18.68 -15.73
N SER A 458 39.88 17.44 -16.20
CA SER A 458 38.96 16.48 -15.58
C SER A 458 39.41 16.09 -14.17
N LEU A 459 38.43 15.89 -13.30
CA LEU A 459 38.64 15.41 -11.94
C LEU A 459 39.16 13.96 -11.97
N ARG A 460 40.37 13.77 -11.44
CA ARG A 460 41.05 12.47 -11.42
C ARG A 460 41.09 11.86 -10.02
N MET A 461 41.00 10.53 -9.96
CA MET A 461 41.21 9.78 -8.72
C MET A 461 42.67 9.93 -8.28
N ASN A 462 42.89 10.35 -7.03
CA ASN A 462 44.25 10.47 -6.49
C ASN A 462 44.89 9.10 -6.31
N THR A 463 46.23 9.04 -6.30
CA THR A 463 46.99 7.81 -6.05
C THR A 463 47.89 7.98 -4.83
N ALA A 464 47.78 7.05 -3.88
CA ALA A 464 48.65 6.93 -2.71
C ALA A 464 49.76 5.90 -2.98
N SER A 465 51.00 6.28 -2.70
CA SER A 465 52.21 5.47 -2.97
C SER A 465 53.22 5.60 -1.83
N LEU A 466 52.75 5.46 -0.59
CA LEU A 466 53.61 5.43 0.58
C LEU A 466 54.53 4.20 0.52
N VAL A 467 55.78 4.38 0.95
CA VAL A 467 56.83 3.36 0.80
C VAL A 467 57.23 2.73 2.14
N THR A 468 57.01 3.43 3.26
CA THR A 468 57.40 2.97 4.61
C THR A 468 56.35 3.34 5.65
N ALA A 469 55.95 2.38 6.47
CA ALA A 469 54.99 2.55 7.57
C ALA A 469 55.19 1.46 8.64
N PRO A 470 54.74 1.67 9.89
CA PRO A 470 54.65 0.57 10.87
C PRO A 470 53.63 -0.49 10.39
N VAL A 471 53.88 -1.76 10.71
CA VAL A 471 52.93 -2.84 10.44
C VAL A 471 51.70 -2.68 11.34
N SER A 472 50.51 -2.78 10.76
CA SER A 472 49.26 -2.72 11.51
C SER A 472 49.16 -3.88 12.50
N THR A 473 48.68 -3.57 13.70
CA THR A 473 48.37 -4.59 14.73
C THR A 473 46.93 -5.10 14.61
N ARG A 474 46.11 -4.49 13.73
CA ARG A 474 44.73 -4.89 13.47
C ARG A 474 44.72 -6.14 12.58
N MET A 475 44.20 -7.23 13.13
CA MET A 475 44.09 -8.53 12.44
C MET A 475 42.67 -8.84 11.93
N ASN A 476 41.68 -8.09 12.42
CA ASN A 476 40.27 -8.27 12.11
C ASN A 476 39.55 -6.91 12.04
N PHE A 477 38.30 -6.94 11.59
CA PHE A 477 37.36 -5.84 11.69
C PHE A 477 35.96 -6.39 11.93
N LEU A 478 35.02 -5.56 12.36
CA LEU A 478 33.62 -5.98 12.45
C LEU A 478 32.97 -5.90 11.07
N ALA A 479 32.47 -7.03 10.59
CA ALA A 479 31.67 -7.13 9.38
C ALA A 479 30.22 -7.44 9.75
N THR A 480 29.28 -6.93 8.97
CA THR A 480 27.85 -7.14 9.12
C THR A 480 27.33 -7.86 7.88
N ALA A 481 26.89 -9.10 8.05
CA ALA A 481 26.08 -9.81 7.08
C ALA A 481 24.62 -9.40 7.30
N GLU A 482 23.97 -8.82 6.31
CA GLU A 482 22.57 -8.37 6.37
C GLU A 482 21.75 -9.09 5.32
N ARG A 483 20.50 -9.43 5.66
CA ARG A 483 19.50 -9.96 4.75
C ARG A 483 18.18 -9.20 4.91
N SER A 484 17.66 -8.72 3.80
CA SER A 484 16.30 -8.16 3.69
C SER A 484 15.62 -8.75 2.46
N GLU A 485 14.45 -9.33 2.64
CA GLU A 485 13.62 -9.91 1.56
C GLU A 485 12.50 -8.93 1.22
N LYS A 486 12.15 -8.84 -0.07
CA LYS A 486 11.10 -7.96 -0.58
C LYS A 486 9.94 -8.82 -1.10
N VAL A 487 9.11 -9.29 -0.17
CA VAL A 487 8.06 -10.29 -0.43
C VAL A 487 6.69 -9.62 -0.55
N TYR A 488 6.34 -8.74 0.39
CA TYR A 488 5.02 -8.10 0.46
C TYR A 488 5.12 -6.60 0.34
N PHE A 489 4.30 -6.01 -0.52
CA PHE A 489 3.99 -4.60 -0.44
C PHE A 489 2.92 -4.39 0.63
N VAL A 490 3.18 -3.50 1.60
CA VAL A 490 2.26 -3.25 2.72
C VAL A 490 1.84 -1.79 2.78
N THR A 491 0.55 -1.55 3.01
CA THR A 491 0.00 -0.18 3.13
C THR A 491 -0.18 0.24 4.59
N PHE A 492 -0.45 -0.70 5.50
CA PHE A 492 -0.69 -0.43 6.93
C PHE A 492 0.51 0.19 7.65
N ALA A 493 1.71 0.02 7.10
CA ALA A 493 2.95 0.57 7.64
C ALA A 493 3.66 1.42 6.57
N ALA A 494 2.92 2.31 5.91
CA ALA A 494 3.50 3.19 4.90
C ALA A 494 4.69 3.99 5.48
N GLY A 495 5.84 3.89 4.83
CA GLY A 495 7.10 4.47 5.27
C GLY A 495 7.94 3.55 6.17
N ALA A 496 7.49 2.33 6.51
CA ALA A 496 8.29 1.36 7.26
C ALA A 496 9.58 1.00 6.52
N THR A 497 9.52 0.89 5.20
CA THR A 497 10.69 0.91 4.32
C THR A 497 10.52 2.01 3.28
N PRO A 498 11.62 2.48 2.65
CA PRO A 498 11.52 3.48 1.58
C PRO A 498 10.61 3.05 0.41
N ASP A 499 10.41 1.75 0.22
CA ASP A 499 9.67 1.12 -0.87
C ASP A 499 8.38 0.40 -0.42
N ASN A 500 8.05 0.42 0.88
CA ASN A 500 6.96 -0.33 1.51
C ASN A 500 6.98 -1.86 1.29
N PHE A 501 8.09 -2.41 0.82
CA PHE A 501 8.28 -3.85 0.70
C PHE A 501 8.95 -4.42 1.94
N VAL A 502 8.28 -5.40 2.53
CA VAL A 502 8.71 -6.16 3.72
C VAL A 502 8.94 -7.63 3.38
N GLY A 503 9.65 -8.32 4.27
CA GLY A 503 9.92 -9.74 4.17
C GLY A 503 8.76 -10.61 4.68
N PRO A 504 9.01 -11.89 4.95
CA PRO A 504 7.95 -12.85 5.25
C PRO A 504 7.31 -12.64 6.62
N LEU A 505 6.06 -13.11 6.73
CA LEU A 505 5.34 -13.20 8.00
C LEU A 505 6.06 -14.15 8.97
N VAL A 506 6.09 -13.78 10.24
CA VAL A 506 6.50 -14.64 11.34
C VAL A 506 5.46 -15.74 11.51
N SER A 507 5.92 -16.99 11.60
CA SER A 507 5.03 -18.14 11.74
C SER A 507 4.38 -18.18 13.12
N THR A 508 3.06 -18.41 13.13
CA THR A 508 2.26 -18.65 14.35
C THR A 508 2.25 -20.14 14.74
N ASP A 509 2.76 -21.02 13.87
CA ASP A 509 3.02 -22.43 14.16
C ASP A 509 4.49 -22.59 14.59
N ALA A 510 4.73 -22.63 15.90
CA ALA A 510 6.07 -22.80 16.47
C ALA A 510 6.78 -24.10 16.04
N SER A 511 6.05 -25.12 15.54
CA SER A 511 6.67 -26.32 14.96
C SER A 511 7.27 -26.08 13.58
N LYS A 512 6.95 -24.94 12.96
CA LYS A 512 7.39 -24.52 11.63
C LYS A 512 7.75 -23.02 11.65
N PRO A 513 8.81 -22.62 12.37
CA PRO A 513 9.21 -21.22 12.44
C PRO A 513 9.59 -20.66 11.06
N THR A 514 9.36 -19.36 10.86
CA THR A 514 9.85 -18.65 9.68
C THR A 514 11.37 -18.54 9.80
N THR A 515 12.12 -18.84 8.74
CA THR A 515 13.58 -18.87 8.79
C THR A 515 14.22 -17.87 7.83
N GLN A 516 15.38 -17.34 8.22
CA GLN A 516 16.25 -16.49 7.42
C GLN A 516 17.70 -16.96 7.55
N THR A 517 18.32 -17.35 6.45
CA THR A 517 19.73 -17.83 6.46
C THR A 517 20.67 -16.74 5.96
N LEU A 518 21.66 -16.38 6.77
CA LEU A 518 22.76 -15.47 6.43
C LEU A 518 24.05 -16.25 6.21
N GLN A 519 24.83 -15.84 5.21
CA GLN A 519 26.15 -16.39 4.95
C GLN A 519 27.20 -15.57 5.69
N ILE A 520 27.96 -16.23 6.56
CA ILE A 520 29.11 -15.68 7.29
C ILE A 520 30.36 -16.26 6.66
N ARG A 521 31.38 -15.43 6.52
CA ARG A 521 32.65 -15.82 5.93
C ARG A 521 33.81 -15.31 6.76
N HIS A 522 34.91 -16.05 6.78
CA HIS A 522 36.16 -15.66 7.43
C HIS A 522 35.99 -15.18 8.88
N LEU A 523 35.14 -15.89 9.63
CA LEU A 523 34.90 -15.61 11.05
C LEU A 523 36.22 -15.71 11.82
N ASP A 524 36.57 -14.65 12.56
CA ASP A 524 37.77 -14.64 13.38
C ASP A 524 37.54 -15.45 14.67
N PRO A 525 38.25 -16.58 14.87
CA PRO A 525 38.10 -17.40 16.07
C PRO A 525 38.61 -16.74 17.35
N ALA A 526 39.42 -15.68 17.25
CA ALA A 526 39.90 -14.92 18.41
C ALA A 526 38.83 -13.97 18.96
N GLY A 527 37.89 -13.55 18.12
CA GLY A 527 36.77 -12.72 18.51
C GLY A 527 35.81 -13.49 19.43
N ARG A 528 35.38 -12.86 20.52
CA ARG A 528 34.57 -13.52 21.57
C ARG A 528 33.08 -13.20 21.50
N THR A 529 32.73 -12.08 20.87
CA THR A 529 31.35 -11.60 20.79
C THR A 529 30.98 -11.28 19.36
N ALA A 530 29.73 -11.57 19.02
CA ALA A 530 29.05 -11.15 17.81
C ALA A 530 27.68 -10.59 18.22
N ARG A 531 26.97 -10.01 17.27
CA ARG A 531 25.71 -9.32 17.52
C ARG A 531 24.70 -9.68 16.43
N VAL A 532 23.51 -10.11 16.83
CA VAL A 532 22.37 -10.27 15.94
C VAL A 532 21.47 -9.06 16.09
N THR A 533 21.10 -8.44 14.98
CA THR A 533 20.07 -7.39 14.93
C THR A 533 18.89 -7.89 14.12
N VAL A 534 17.69 -7.75 14.68
CA VAL A 534 16.43 -8.17 14.06
C VAL A 534 15.51 -6.97 14.00
N ASP A 535 14.88 -6.76 12.86
CA ASP A 535 13.91 -5.70 12.64
C ASP A 535 12.59 -6.32 12.15
N LEU A 536 11.53 -6.11 12.93
CA LEU A 536 10.18 -6.63 12.68
C LEU A 536 9.19 -5.46 12.58
N GLN A 537 8.14 -5.66 11.80
CA GLN A 537 7.02 -4.74 11.67
C GLN A 537 5.74 -5.45 12.09
N GLY A 538 4.99 -4.87 13.03
CA GLY A 538 3.67 -5.37 13.41
C GLY A 538 2.68 -5.20 12.28
N SER A 539 1.82 -6.20 12.09
CA SER A 539 0.81 -6.23 11.01
C SER A 539 -0.61 -6.50 11.50
N SER A 540 -0.80 -6.65 12.81
CA SER A 540 -2.11 -6.60 13.46
C SER A 540 -2.12 -5.47 14.49
N ASP A 541 -3.32 -5.04 14.91
CA ASP A 541 -3.51 -4.19 16.09
C ASP A 541 -4.73 -4.73 16.83
N ILE A 542 -4.47 -5.50 17.88
CA ILE A 542 -5.51 -6.09 18.73
C ILE A 542 -5.71 -5.26 20.01
N GLY A 543 -5.01 -4.12 20.14
CA GLY A 543 -5.19 -3.14 21.20
C GLY A 543 -4.69 -3.57 22.58
N VAL A 544 -3.69 -4.45 22.63
CA VAL A 544 -3.04 -4.90 23.89
C VAL A 544 -1.52 -4.66 23.85
N GLU A 545 -0.98 -4.24 24.99
CA GLU A 545 0.47 -4.07 25.16
C GLU A 545 1.16 -5.44 25.06
N GLY A 546 2.17 -5.53 24.18
CA GLY A 546 2.90 -6.77 23.94
C GLY A 546 2.11 -7.81 23.13
N GLU A 547 1.19 -7.37 22.27
CA GLU A 547 0.44 -8.27 21.39
C GLU A 547 1.35 -9.12 20.51
N HIS A 548 2.48 -8.56 20.06
CA HIS A 548 3.50 -9.30 19.36
C HIS A 548 4.51 -9.85 20.33
N HIS A 549 4.69 -11.17 20.36
CA HIS A 549 5.72 -11.84 21.15
C HIS A 549 6.42 -12.89 20.30
N VAL A 550 7.57 -12.52 19.73
CA VAL A 550 8.30 -13.34 18.76
C VAL A 550 9.57 -13.89 19.40
N THR A 551 9.72 -15.21 19.39
CA THR A 551 10.98 -15.88 19.74
C THR A 551 11.99 -15.74 18.61
N VAL A 552 13.25 -15.51 18.97
CA VAL A 552 14.38 -15.47 18.03
C VAL A 552 15.37 -16.56 18.42
N SER A 553 15.64 -17.46 17.47
CA SER A 553 16.65 -18.51 17.61
C SER A 553 17.70 -18.43 16.52
N LEU A 554 18.95 -18.75 16.85
CA LEU A 554 20.08 -18.85 15.93
C LEU A 554 20.60 -20.29 15.95
N ASN A 555 20.68 -20.92 14.78
CA ASN A 555 21.18 -22.29 14.60
C ASN A 555 20.49 -23.30 15.55
N GLY A 556 19.19 -23.10 15.81
CA GLY A 556 18.37 -23.93 16.69
C GLY A 556 18.44 -23.59 18.18
N GLN A 557 19.29 -22.63 18.59
CA GLN A 557 19.36 -22.15 19.97
C GLN A 557 18.64 -20.81 20.12
N GLN A 558 17.71 -20.69 21.06
CA GLN A 558 17.04 -19.43 21.38
C GLN A 558 18.05 -18.41 21.93
N ILE A 559 18.06 -17.22 21.34
CA ILE A 559 18.95 -16.11 21.73
C ILE A 559 18.20 -14.99 22.46
N GLY A 560 16.87 -14.93 22.33
CA GLY A 560 16.00 -14.01 23.04
C GLY A 560 14.64 -13.89 22.37
N ASP A 561 13.82 -12.98 22.90
CA ASP A 561 12.48 -12.70 22.42
C ASP A 561 12.32 -11.21 22.10
N MET A 562 11.34 -10.88 21.28
CA MET A 562 10.92 -9.52 20.98
C MET A 562 9.45 -9.36 21.37
N THR A 563 9.14 -8.28 22.10
CA THR A 563 7.77 -7.92 22.45
C THR A 563 7.47 -6.49 22.01
N PHE A 564 6.39 -6.30 21.26
CA PHE A 564 5.99 -4.99 20.72
C PHE A 564 4.47 -4.94 20.47
N ALA A 565 3.96 -3.75 20.15
CA ALA A 565 2.52 -3.49 20.09
C ALA A 565 2.08 -2.86 18.76
N ALA A 566 0.85 -3.14 18.35
CA ALA A 566 0.19 -2.59 17.18
C ALA A 566 1.06 -2.71 15.92
N LEU A 567 0.83 -1.77 15.00
CA LEU A 567 1.61 -1.58 13.78
C LEU A 567 3.00 -0.94 14.04
N SER A 568 3.59 -1.12 15.22
CA SER A 568 4.92 -0.57 15.50
C SER A 568 6.03 -1.38 14.82
N ARG A 569 7.09 -0.67 14.42
CA ARG A 569 8.36 -1.27 14.02
C ARG A 569 9.23 -1.49 15.24
N ALA A 570 9.69 -2.71 15.44
CA ALA A 570 10.52 -3.10 16.56
C ALA A 570 11.88 -3.60 16.07
N THR A 571 12.94 -2.98 16.58
CA THR A 571 14.32 -3.43 16.35
C THR A 571 14.92 -3.94 17.66
N ALA A 572 15.42 -5.17 17.66
CA ALA A 572 16.12 -5.77 18.79
C ALA A 572 17.55 -6.16 18.43
N THR A 573 18.42 -6.15 19.44
CA THR A 573 19.83 -6.51 19.31
C THR A 573 20.20 -7.51 20.40
N PHE A 574 20.81 -8.61 19.99
CA PHE A 574 21.23 -9.71 20.86
C PHE A 574 22.75 -9.86 20.76
N ASP A 575 23.46 -9.60 21.86
CA ASP A 575 24.87 -9.93 21.95
C ASP A 575 25.02 -11.44 22.21
N ILE A 576 25.80 -12.10 21.35
CA ILE A 576 25.98 -13.55 21.35
C ILE A 576 27.46 -13.92 21.43
N ALA A 577 27.75 -15.12 21.94
CA ALA A 577 29.09 -15.68 21.80
C ALA A 577 29.34 -16.06 20.33
N THR A 578 30.54 -15.75 19.81
CA THR A 578 30.95 -16.16 18.44
C THR A 578 30.91 -17.67 18.23
N SER A 579 30.98 -18.46 19.30
CA SER A 579 30.83 -19.93 19.25
C SER A 579 29.45 -20.41 18.81
N LEU A 580 28.44 -19.52 18.78
CA LEU A 580 27.11 -19.82 18.22
C LEU A 580 27.06 -19.67 16.70
N LEU A 581 28.06 -19.02 16.11
CA LEU A 581 28.19 -18.84 14.68
C LEU A 581 28.96 -20.01 14.06
N ALA A 582 28.56 -20.38 12.85
CA ALA A 582 29.30 -21.27 11.98
C ALA A 582 29.88 -20.49 10.80
N GLU A 583 31.03 -20.94 10.29
CA GLU A 583 31.48 -20.55 8.96
C GLU A 583 30.45 -21.04 7.91
N GLY A 584 30.03 -20.18 6.99
CA GLY A 584 28.96 -20.45 6.02
C GLY A 584 27.56 -20.08 6.53
N GLY A 585 26.59 -20.97 6.32
CA GLY A 585 25.17 -20.68 6.57
C GLY A 585 24.79 -20.66 8.05
N ASN A 586 24.22 -19.54 8.50
CA ASN A 586 23.67 -19.35 9.85
C ASN A 586 22.19 -19.03 9.74
N THR A 587 21.35 -19.80 10.43
CA THR A 587 19.88 -19.71 10.27
C THR A 587 19.27 -19.07 11.50
N LEU A 588 18.60 -17.94 11.29
CA LEU A 588 17.69 -17.34 12.26
C LEU A 588 16.29 -17.92 12.06
N SER A 589 15.62 -18.22 13.17
CA SER A 589 14.25 -18.76 13.20
C SER A 589 13.36 -17.88 14.07
N PHE A 590 12.14 -17.60 13.58
CA PHE A 590 11.15 -16.72 14.20
C PHE A 590 9.84 -17.48 14.39
N ALA A 591 9.32 -17.48 15.61
CA ALA A 591 7.99 -18.00 15.92
C ALA A 591 7.25 -17.06 16.86
N ALA A 592 6.04 -16.69 16.47
CA ALA A 592 5.10 -15.94 17.28
C ALA A 592 4.54 -16.82 18.40
N LEU A 593 4.39 -16.25 19.60
CA LEU A 593 3.96 -16.97 20.81
C LEU A 593 2.52 -16.67 21.20
N ASN A 594 1.94 -15.58 20.70
CA ASN A 594 0.58 -15.15 21.04
C ASN A 594 -0.49 -15.69 20.07
N GLY A 595 -0.21 -16.81 19.39
CA GLY A 595 -1.14 -17.50 18.50
C GLY A 595 -1.35 -16.80 17.16
N ASP A 596 -2.47 -17.11 16.48
CA ASP A 596 -2.73 -16.64 15.12
C ASP A 596 -2.94 -15.12 14.99
N ALA A 597 -3.23 -14.43 16.10
CA ALA A 597 -3.39 -12.97 16.16
C ALA A 597 -2.05 -12.21 16.17
N ASP A 598 -0.95 -12.88 16.47
CA ASP A 598 0.40 -12.32 16.54
C ASP A 598 1.03 -12.29 15.15
N ALA A 599 0.48 -11.41 14.31
CA ALA A 599 0.88 -11.25 12.94
C ALA A 599 1.95 -10.15 12.84
N SER A 600 3.20 -10.53 12.59
CA SER A 600 4.29 -9.60 12.31
C SER A 600 5.13 -10.07 11.14
N VAL A 601 5.79 -9.14 10.44
CA VAL A 601 6.62 -9.42 9.26
C VAL A 601 8.08 -9.06 9.52
N ILE A 602 8.99 -9.80 8.90
CA ILE A 602 10.43 -9.56 9.01
C ILE A 602 10.82 -8.43 8.05
N VAL A 603 11.40 -7.34 8.54
CA VAL A 603 11.89 -6.24 7.68
C VAL A 603 13.33 -6.50 7.26
N SER A 604 14.21 -6.77 8.22
CA SER A 604 15.60 -7.15 7.98
C SER A 604 16.18 -7.92 9.16
N VAL A 605 17.24 -8.67 8.87
CA VAL A 605 18.05 -9.35 9.87
C VAL A 605 19.52 -9.14 9.55
N ALA A 606 20.35 -8.98 10.59
CA ALA A 606 21.78 -8.79 10.44
C ALA A 606 22.58 -9.54 11.50
N ILE A 607 23.75 -10.03 11.13
CA ILE A 607 24.76 -10.58 12.04
C ILE A 607 26.03 -9.77 11.87
N THR A 608 26.42 -9.04 12.92
CA THR A 608 27.70 -8.35 13.02
C THR A 608 28.70 -9.24 13.77
N TYR A 609 29.82 -9.56 13.13
CA TYR A 609 30.80 -10.53 13.65
C TYR A 609 32.23 -10.07 13.33
N PRO A 610 33.23 -10.55 14.08
CA PRO A 610 34.63 -10.27 13.81
C PRO A 610 35.08 -11.07 12.58
N HIS A 611 35.51 -10.36 11.55
CA HIS A 611 35.94 -10.90 10.27
C HIS A 611 37.45 -10.70 10.12
N THR A 612 38.17 -11.74 9.70
CA THR A 612 39.63 -11.63 9.46
C THR A 612 39.92 -10.76 8.22
N LEU A 613 41.16 -10.31 8.04
CA LEU A 613 41.55 -9.60 6.80
C LEU A 613 41.77 -10.58 5.63
N ALA A 614 40.70 -11.24 5.20
CA ALA A 614 40.68 -12.19 4.08
C ALA A 614 39.55 -11.85 3.10
N ALA A 615 39.74 -12.11 1.81
CA ALA A 615 38.80 -11.75 0.76
C ALA A 615 37.61 -12.71 0.62
N ASP A 616 36.41 -12.15 0.56
CA ASP A 616 35.16 -12.84 0.27
C ASP A 616 34.93 -12.94 -1.23
N ASP A 617 35.16 -14.11 -1.82
CA ASP A 617 34.98 -14.33 -3.26
C ASP A 617 35.71 -13.25 -4.08
N ASP A 618 37.00 -13.10 -3.81
CA ASP A 618 37.91 -12.14 -4.46
C ASP A 618 37.60 -10.66 -4.23
N ARG A 619 36.84 -10.33 -3.19
CA ARG A 619 36.53 -8.96 -2.78
C ARG A 619 36.57 -8.83 -1.27
N LEU A 620 37.12 -7.73 -0.76
CA LEU A 620 36.99 -7.34 0.63
C LEU A 620 36.72 -5.85 0.73
N LEU A 621 35.69 -5.48 1.50
CA LEU A 621 35.53 -4.13 1.99
C LEU A 621 35.86 -4.18 3.49
N ALA A 622 36.97 -3.56 3.90
CA ALA A 622 37.51 -3.67 5.25
C ALA A 622 37.88 -2.32 5.85
N VAL A 623 37.88 -2.26 7.18
CA VAL A 623 38.36 -1.09 7.93
C VAL A 623 39.72 -1.41 8.51
N VAL A 624 40.73 -0.66 8.08
CA VAL A 624 42.14 -0.82 8.45
C VAL A 624 42.66 0.41 9.21
N ASP A 625 43.84 0.31 9.81
CA ASP A 625 44.47 1.46 10.48
C ASP A 625 45.16 2.35 9.42
N GLY A 626 44.85 3.65 9.41
CA GLY A 626 45.48 4.61 8.51
C GLY A 626 46.97 4.80 8.79
N GLY A 627 47.77 4.94 7.74
CA GLY A 627 49.22 5.15 7.83
C GLY A 627 50.01 3.92 8.28
N ALA A 628 49.38 2.74 8.31
CA ALA A 628 50.01 1.47 8.65
C ALA A 628 50.11 0.56 7.41
N GLN A 629 51.09 -0.35 7.43
CA GLN A 629 51.23 -1.42 6.47
C GLN A 629 50.25 -2.56 6.84
N THR A 630 49.37 -2.92 5.90
CA THR A 630 48.32 -3.93 6.08
C THR A 630 48.44 -5.00 5.01
N SER A 631 48.15 -6.25 5.39
CA SER A 631 48.04 -7.37 4.45
C SER A 631 46.63 -7.93 4.44
N ILE A 632 46.09 -8.19 3.24
CA ILE A 632 44.81 -8.89 3.04
C ILE A 632 45.12 -10.18 2.26
N ALA A 633 44.62 -11.31 2.73
CA ALA A 633 44.81 -12.62 2.10
C ALA A 633 43.53 -13.13 1.40
N GLY A 634 43.57 -14.34 0.86
CA GLY A 634 42.38 -15.06 0.40
C GLY A 634 41.93 -14.77 -1.03
N PHE A 635 42.71 -14.00 -1.81
CA PHE A 635 42.43 -13.81 -3.23
C PHE A 635 42.87 -15.03 -4.05
N SER A 636 42.15 -15.34 -5.12
CA SER A 636 42.49 -16.34 -6.13
C SER A 636 43.50 -15.82 -7.17
N SER A 637 43.78 -14.51 -7.16
CA SER A 637 44.64 -13.79 -8.11
C SER A 637 45.50 -12.76 -7.37
N ASN A 638 46.63 -12.36 -8.00
CA ASN A 638 47.44 -11.23 -7.53
C ASN A 638 47.08 -9.90 -8.24
N ASP A 639 46.19 -9.93 -9.25
CA ASP A 639 45.69 -8.75 -9.96
C ASP A 639 44.54 -8.11 -9.18
N ILE A 640 44.90 -7.26 -8.21
CA ILE A 640 43.98 -6.64 -7.25
C ILE A 640 44.01 -5.12 -7.39
N GLN A 641 42.82 -4.51 -7.46
CA GLN A 641 42.63 -3.07 -7.30
C GLN A 641 42.40 -2.74 -5.82
N LEU A 642 43.13 -1.75 -5.31
CA LEU A 642 42.93 -1.20 -3.97
C LEU A 642 42.49 0.26 -4.05
N VAL A 643 41.38 0.57 -3.40
CA VAL A 643 40.83 1.93 -3.33
C VAL A 643 40.44 2.26 -1.90
N ASP A 644 40.95 3.35 -1.35
CA ASP A 644 40.42 3.99 -0.13
C ASP A 644 39.12 4.70 -0.50
N ILE A 645 38.02 4.24 0.09
CA ILE A 645 36.68 4.82 -0.06
C ILE A 645 36.16 5.42 1.25
N THR A 646 37.07 5.79 2.16
CA THR A 646 36.70 6.50 3.40
C THR A 646 35.98 7.82 3.11
N ASP A 647 36.33 8.49 2.01
CA ASP A 647 35.51 9.52 1.37
C ASP A 647 35.11 9.04 -0.02
N GLU A 648 33.87 8.59 -0.15
CA GLU A 648 33.35 7.98 -1.38
C GLU A 648 33.20 8.97 -2.54
N ARG A 649 33.25 10.28 -2.27
CA ARG A 649 33.27 11.32 -3.32
C ARG A 649 34.69 11.69 -3.75
N ALA A 650 35.70 11.26 -3.00
CA ALA A 650 37.11 11.48 -3.29
C ALA A 650 37.92 10.19 -3.09
N PRO A 651 37.58 9.10 -3.82
CA PRO A 651 38.31 7.83 -3.71
C PRO A 651 39.80 8.01 -4.03
N ILE A 652 40.64 7.20 -3.40
CA ILE A 652 42.09 7.22 -3.60
C ILE A 652 42.57 5.82 -4.00
N ARG A 653 43.20 5.68 -5.17
CA ARG A 653 43.88 4.42 -5.55
C ARG A 653 45.08 4.20 -4.65
N ILE A 654 45.29 2.98 -4.20
CA ILE A 654 46.45 2.60 -3.41
C ILE A 654 47.35 1.70 -4.25
N VAL A 655 48.63 2.06 -4.34
CA VAL A 655 49.64 1.21 -4.98
C VAL A 655 50.02 0.07 -4.06
N LEU A 656 50.00 -1.15 -4.60
CA LEU A 656 50.46 -2.36 -3.90
C LEU A 656 51.97 -2.28 -3.63
N LEU A 657 52.39 -2.66 -2.41
CA LEU A 657 53.80 -2.91 -2.10
C LEU A 657 54.24 -4.29 -2.60
N HIS A 658 53.38 -5.29 -2.39
CA HIS A 658 53.62 -6.68 -2.75
C HIS A 658 52.29 -7.39 -3.02
N ALA A 659 52.29 -8.32 -3.96
CA ALA A 659 51.16 -9.19 -4.25
C ALA A 659 51.68 -10.58 -4.68
N GLU A 660 51.48 -11.57 -3.82
CA GLU A 660 51.98 -12.94 -4.04
C GLU A 660 51.07 -13.96 -3.36
N ASN A 661 50.83 -15.09 -4.04
CA ASN A 661 50.02 -16.21 -3.55
C ASN A 661 48.65 -15.79 -2.98
N GLY A 662 47.97 -14.82 -3.60
CA GLY A 662 46.66 -14.36 -3.15
C GLY A 662 46.67 -13.48 -1.90
N GLN A 663 47.86 -13.02 -1.48
CA GLN A 663 48.03 -12.03 -0.42
C GLN A 663 48.55 -10.72 -1.02
N VAL A 664 47.90 -9.62 -0.65
CA VAL A 664 48.29 -8.27 -1.02
C VAL A 664 48.72 -7.46 0.19
N THR A 665 49.79 -6.70 0.05
CA THR A 665 50.31 -5.81 1.08
C THR A 665 50.36 -4.38 0.56
N PHE A 666 49.89 -3.44 1.37
CA PHE A 666 49.82 -2.02 1.02
C PHE A 666 49.96 -1.15 2.27
N ILE A 667 50.10 0.17 2.06
CA ILE A 667 50.04 1.15 3.13
C ILE A 667 48.78 2.00 2.94
N ALA A 668 47.89 1.99 3.93
CA ALA A 668 46.69 2.81 3.89
C ALA A 668 47.05 4.31 4.02
N PRO A 669 46.29 5.22 3.40
CA PRO A 669 46.45 6.66 3.64
C PRO A 669 46.47 7.00 5.14
N PRO A 670 47.25 8.02 5.57
CA PRO A 670 47.39 8.38 7.00
C PRO A 670 46.06 8.84 7.60
N ASP A 671 45.97 9.02 8.92
CA ASP A 671 44.82 9.58 9.65
C ASP A 671 43.61 8.65 9.85
N GLY A 672 43.47 8.17 11.09
CA GLY A 672 42.29 7.44 11.58
C GLY A 672 42.04 6.10 10.89
N PRO A 673 40.93 5.42 11.20
CA PRO A 673 40.50 4.23 10.48
C PRO A 673 40.19 4.54 9.01
N ARG A 674 40.62 3.66 8.10
CA ARG A 674 40.41 3.76 6.65
C ARG A 674 39.55 2.62 6.13
N THR A 675 38.56 2.95 5.29
CA THR A 675 37.72 1.96 4.61
C THR A 675 38.31 1.64 3.24
N ILE A 676 38.85 0.42 3.09
CA ILE A 676 39.54 -0.01 1.88
C ILE A 676 38.68 -1.04 1.15
N LEU A 677 38.42 -0.76 -0.13
CA LEU A 677 37.91 -1.74 -1.08
C LEU A 677 39.11 -2.41 -1.77
N ALA A 678 39.32 -3.69 -1.47
CA ALA A 678 40.25 -4.57 -2.16
C ALA A 678 39.46 -5.52 -3.05
N ILE A 679 39.74 -5.56 -4.35
CA ILE A 679 38.94 -6.34 -5.29
C ILE A 679 39.81 -6.86 -6.43
N ALA A 680 39.66 -8.14 -6.77
CA ALA A 680 40.32 -8.66 -7.95
C ALA A 680 39.76 -7.99 -9.21
N SER A 681 40.61 -7.74 -10.19
CA SER A 681 40.20 -7.11 -11.46
C SER A 681 39.10 -7.92 -12.18
N SER A 682 39.00 -9.22 -11.94
CA SER A 682 37.93 -10.11 -12.44
C SER A 682 36.56 -9.93 -11.76
N LYS A 683 36.51 -9.23 -10.61
CA LYS A 683 35.30 -8.96 -9.83
C LYS A 683 34.84 -7.51 -9.89
N LEU A 684 35.46 -6.67 -10.73
CA LEU A 684 35.00 -5.31 -10.96
C LEU A 684 33.54 -5.32 -11.43
N ALA A 685 32.77 -4.36 -10.96
CA ALA A 685 31.35 -4.31 -11.25
C ALA A 685 31.13 -3.95 -12.72
N PRO A 686 30.34 -4.71 -13.49
CA PRO A 686 29.91 -4.29 -14.81
C PRO A 686 28.84 -3.20 -14.66
N PRO A 687 28.82 -2.16 -15.52
CA PRO A 687 27.72 -1.21 -15.54
C PRO A 687 26.41 -1.92 -15.89
N ALA A 688 25.32 -1.50 -15.25
CA ALA A 688 23.97 -2.03 -15.52
C ALA A 688 23.49 -1.64 -16.93
N SER A 689 23.94 -0.49 -17.43
CA SER A 689 23.68 -0.03 -18.78
C SER A 689 24.77 0.94 -19.24
N ILE A 690 25.00 1.00 -20.56
CA ILE A 690 25.76 2.05 -21.22
C ILE A 690 24.93 2.50 -22.42
N VAL A 691 24.43 3.73 -22.38
CA VAL A 691 23.50 4.25 -23.38
C VAL A 691 23.99 5.61 -23.83
N ARG A 692 24.00 5.87 -25.14
CA ARG A 692 24.24 7.23 -25.64
C ARG A 692 23.04 8.11 -25.30
N ASN A 693 23.32 9.30 -24.80
CA ASN A 693 22.29 10.29 -24.57
C ASN A 693 21.69 10.76 -25.89
N GLU A 694 20.37 10.86 -25.95
CA GLU A 694 19.69 11.61 -27.01
C GLU A 694 19.47 13.04 -26.48
N PRO A 695 20.10 14.07 -27.06
CA PRO A 695 20.03 15.42 -26.51
C PRO A 695 18.59 15.95 -26.41
N SER A 696 18.19 16.39 -25.22
CA SER A 696 16.88 16.96 -24.94
C SER A 696 16.96 18.39 -24.39
N SER A 697 15.86 19.14 -24.53
CA SER A 697 15.80 20.56 -24.14
C SER A 697 14.44 20.98 -23.57
N LEU A 698 13.73 20.06 -22.92
CA LEU A 698 12.42 20.24 -22.30
C LEU A 698 12.41 21.42 -21.32
N SER A 699 13.49 21.61 -20.54
CA SER A 699 13.61 22.72 -19.59
C SER A 699 13.65 24.11 -20.22
N THR A 700 13.87 24.20 -21.54
CA THR A 700 13.91 25.46 -22.31
C THR A 700 12.90 25.52 -23.44
N ALA A 701 11.97 24.55 -23.52
CA ALA A 701 10.94 24.52 -24.54
C ALA A 701 10.05 25.79 -24.50
N ALA A 702 9.56 26.20 -25.67
CA ALA A 702 8.64 27.34 -25.78
C ALA A 702 7.25 27.05 -25.14
N GLY A 703 6.87 25.77 -25.11
CA GLY A 703 5.65 25.26 -24.51
C GLY A 703 4.62 24.72 -25.50
N ALA A 704 3.54 24.12 -24.99
CA ALA A 704 2.46 23.52 -25.75
C ALA A 704 1.15 23.49 -24.94
N ASP A 705 0.00 23.54 -25.59
CA ASP A 705 -1.32 23.44 -24.95
C ASP A 705 -1.55 22.05 -24.34
N VAL A 706 -1.06 21.00 -25.00
CA VAL A 706 -1.13 19.60 -24.54
C VAL A 706 0.28 19.05 -24.39
N VAL A 707 0.61 18.57 -23.19
CA VAL A 707 1.84 17.84 -22.92
C VAL A 707 1.49 16.36 -22.74
N ILE A 708 2.02 15.51 -23.62
CA ILE A 708 1.89 14.07 -23.52
C ILE A 708 3.22 13.51 -23.01
N ILE A 709 3.22 12.83 -21.86
CA ILE A 709 4.41 12.19 -21.29
C ILE A 709 4.27 10.69 -21.53
N SER A 710 5.21 10.10 -22.27
CA SER A 710 5.10 8.71 -22.72
C SER A 710 6.43 7.98 -22.68
N HIS A 711 6.36 6.68 -22.41
CA HIS A 711 7.49 5.77 -22.59
C HIS A 711 7.84 5.64 -24.09
N PRO A 712 9.13 5.56 -24.48
CA PRO A 712 9.54 5.57 -25.89
C PRO A 712 8.91 4.48 -26.74
N ALA A 713 8.59 3.33 -26.14
CA ALA A 713 7.89 2.22 -26.81
C ALA A 713 6.49 2.59 -27.34
N PHE A 714 5.87 3.65 -26.83
CA PHE A 714 4.49 4.03 -27.11
C PHE A 714 4.36 5.31 -27.94
N ILE A 715 5.41 6.13 -28.02
CA ILE A 715 5.38 7.43 -28.68
C ILE A 715 4.85 7.35 -30.12
N ALA A 716 5.31 6.36 -30.90
CA ALA A 716 4.88 6.20 -32.29
C ALA A 716 3.36 5.95 -32.45
N ALA A 717 2.71 5.33 -31.45
CA ALA A 717 1.27 5.05 -31.51
C ALA A 717 0.40 6.31 -31.27
N LEU A 718 0.99 7.41 -30.81
CA LEU A 718 0.29 8.67 -30.50
C LEU A 718 0.05 9.57 -31.72
N ASP A 719 0.71 9.30 -32.84
CA ASP A 719 0.63 10.11 -34.07
C ASP A 719 -0.81 10.49 -34.49
N PRO A 720 -1.80 9.57 -34.48
CA PRO A 720 -3.17 9.91 -34.84
C PRO A 720 -3.81 10.90 -33.85
N LEU A 721 -3.55 10.74 -32.54
CA LEU A 721 -4.08 11.62 -31.51
C LEU A 721 -3.49 13.02 -31.61
N VAL A 722 -2.17 13.11 -31.82
CA VAL A 722 -1.46 14.38 -32.03
C VAL A 722 -2.07 15.16 -33.20
N LYS A 723 -2.34 14.48 -34.33
CA LYS A 723 -2.97 15.09 -35.51
C LYS A 723 -4.37 15.62 -35.23
N VAL A 724 -5.18 14.88 -34.46
CA VAL A 724 -6.52 15.35 -34.06
C VAL A 724 -6.41 16.62 -33.20
N ARG A 725 -5.53 16.63 -32.18
CA ARG A 725 -5.34 17.81 -31.32
C ARG A 725 -4.84 19.03 -32.10
N GLN A 726 -3.88 18.85 -33.02
CA GLN A 726 -3.40 19.91 -33.91
C GLN A 726 -4.51 20.43 -34.85
N SER A 727 -5.35 19.55 -35.39
CA SER A 727 -6.50 19.95 -36.22
C SER A 727 -7.53 20.77 -35.45
N GLN A 728 -7.59 20.60 -34.13
CA GLN A 728 -8.42 21.38 -33.21
C GLN A 728 -7.74 22.69 -32.75
N GLY A 729 -6.58 23.03 -33.31
CA GLY A 729 -5.83 24.24 -33.00
C GLY A 729 -5.01 24.19 -31.72
N LEU A 730 -4.78 23.00 -31.16
CA LEU A 730 -3.92 22.83 -29.97
C LEU A 730 -2.48 22.52 -30.39
N SER A 731 -1.53 23.22 -29.78
CA SER A 731 -0.12 22.83 -29.85
C SER A 731 0.12 21.61 -28.95
N VAL A 732 0.93 20.66 -29.42
CA VAL A 732 1.19 19.40 -28.71
C VAL A 732 2.69 19.17 -28.59
N LEU A 733 3.15 18.84 -27.39
CA LEU A 733 4.49 18.35 -27.13
C LEU A 733 4.39 16.91 -26.60
N VAL A 734 5.07 15.98 -27.26
CA VAL A 734 5.23 14.60 -26.78
C VAL A 734 6.61 14.51 -26.14
N ALA A 735 6.65 14.37 -24.81
CA ALA A 735 7.86 14.22 -24.02
C ALA A 735 8.16 12.72 -23.83
N ASN A 736 9.36 12.31 -24.23
CA ASN A 736 9.90 11.02 -23.81
C ASN A 736 10.17 11.09 -22.30
N ILE A 737 9.68 10.11 -21.55
CA ILE A 737 9.89 10.09 -20.10
C ILE A 737 11.36 9.95 -19.70
N ASP A 738 12.21 9.34 -20.53
CA ASP A 738 13.65 9.26 -20.28
C ASP A 738 14.29 10.66 -20.27
N ASP A 739 13.86 11.55 -21.17
CA ASP A 739 14.32 12.95 -21.21
C ASP A 739 13.84 13.73 -19.97
N VAL A 740 12.63 13.42 -19.49
CA VAL A 740 12.10 13.97 -18.24
C VAL A 740 13.00 13.56 -17.06
N TYR A 741 13.40 12.29 -16.98
CA TYR A 741 14.34 11.84 -15.95
C TYR A 741 15.71 12.52 -16.09
N ASP A 742 16.24 12.59 -17.32
CA ASP A 742 17.55 13.16 -17.62
C ASP A 742 17.66 14.63 -17.20
N GLU A 743 16.65 15.46 -17.48
CA GLU A 743 16.67 16.89 -17.18
C GLU A 743 16.19 17.25 -15.76
N PHE A 744 15.29 16.45 -15.17
CA PHE A 744 14.61 16.81 -13.91
C PHE A 744 14.90 15.88 -12.73
N ASN A 745 15.63 14.79 -12.93
CA ASN A 745 16.10 13.93 -11.85
C ASN A 745 17.44 13.22 -12.16
N TYR A 746 18.31 13.90 -12.89
CA TYR A 746 19.69 13.45 -13.15
C TYR A 746 19.80 12.11 -13.91
N GLY A 747 18.74 11.71 -14.62
CA GLY A 747 18.60 10.43 -15.32
C GLY A 747 18.02 9.30 -14.48
N ALA A 748 17.76 9.53 -13.19
CA ALA A 748 17.15 8.51 -12.33
C ALA A 748 15.62 8.49 -12.48
N LYS A 749 15.06 7.30 -12.68
CA LYS A 749 13.61 7.05 -12.65
C LYS A 749 13.04 7.41 -11.28
N ASP A 750 12.12 8.36 -11.25
CA ASP A 750 11.36 8.76 -10.05
C ASP A 750 10.13 9.59 -10.46
N PRO A 751 8.93 9.38 -9.87
CA PRO A 751 7.75 10.21 -10.15
C PRO A 751 7.98 11.70 -9.85
N GLN A 752 8.89 12.06 -8.94
CA GLN A 752 9.26 13.44 -8.67
C GLN A 752 9.81 14.17 -9.91
N ALA A 753 10.42 13.45 -10.87
CA ALA A 753 10.90 14.03 -12.12
C ALA A 753 9.74 14.60 -12.95
N ILE A 754 8.63 13.85 -13.04
CA ILE A 754 7.41 14.25 -13.76
C ILE A 754 6.82 15.52 -13.14
N ARG A 755 6.67 15.55 -11.80
CA ARG A 755 6.16 16.75 -11.11
C ARG A 755 7.09 17.95 -11.30
N SER A 756 8.41 17.74 -11.20
CA SER A 756 9.40 18.80 -11.37
C SER A 756 9.39 19.36 -12.80
N PHE A 757 9.20 18.50 -13.80
CA PHE A 757 9.00 18.89 -15.19
C PHE A 757 7.73 19.73 -15.37
N LEU A 758 6.60 19.29 -14.84
CA LEU A 758 5.33 20.01 -14.99
C LEU A 758 5.32 21.36 -14.24
N ILE A 759 5.99 21.45 -13.09
CA ILE A 759 6.22 22.74 -12.39
C ILE A 759 7.02 23.71 -13.27
N ALA A 760 8.04 23.21 -13.99
CA ALA A 760 8.80 24.02 -14.93
C ALA A 760 7.95 24.41 -16.15
N ALA A 761 7.16 23.47 -16.68
CA ALA A 761 6.29 23.69 -17.83
C ALA A 761 5.19 24.73 -17.59
N LYS A 762 4.68 24.85 -16.35
CA LYS A 762 3.74 25.93 -15.94
C LYS A 762 4.31 27.33 -16.15
N ARG A 763 5.64 27.46 -16.31
CA ARG A 763 6.35 28.75 -16.53
C ARG A 763 6.77 28.98 -17.98
N TRP A 764 6.42 28.09 -18.90
CA TRP A 764 6.70 28.28 -20.32
C TRP A 764 5.93 29.48 -20.90
N GLN A 765 6.33 29.91 -22.10
CA GLN A 765 5.62 30.96 -22.82
C GLN A 765 4.18 30.54 -23.14
N THR A 766 4.01 29.28 -23.54
CA THR A 766 2.70 28.61 -23.67
C THR A 766 2.61 27.54 -22.58
N PRO A 767 2.02 27.86 -21.41
CA PRO A 767 1.85 26.88 -20.34
C PRO A 767 0.83 25.80 -20.74
N PRO A 768 1.02 24.54 -20.32
CA PRO A 768 0.11 23.46 -20.66
C PRO A 768 -1.28 23.67 -20.05
N ARG A 769 -2.29 23.34 -20.86
CA ARG A 769 -3.69 23.29 -20.47
C ARG A 769 -4.14 21.88 -20.12
N TYR A 770 -3.49 20.87 -20.68
CA TYR A 770 -3.82 19.46 -20.47
C TYR A 770 -2.54 18.63 -20.40
N VAL A 771 -2.53 17.63 -19.51
CA VAL A 771 -1.44 16.65 -19.39
C VAL A 771 -1.99 15.24 -19.63
N LEU A 772 -1.38 14.49 -20.54
CA LEU A 772 -1.71 13.09 -20.78
C LEU A 772 -0.52 12.19 -20.45
N LEU A 773 -0.71 11.25 -19.52
CA LEU A 773 0.26 10.21 -19.22
C LEU A 773 -0.03 8.99 -20.10
N VAL A 774 0.99 8.39 -20.73
CA VAL A 774 0.82 7.25 -21.65
C VAL A 774 1.79 6.13 -21.29
N GLY A 775 1.25 5.12 -20.63
CA GLY A 775 1.95 3.98 -20.03
C GLY A 775 1.30 3.60 -18.71
N ASP A 776 1.44 2.34 -18.32
CA ASP A 776 0.97 1.86 -17.02
C ASP A 776 1.95 2.23 -15.88
N ALA A 777 1.54 2.02 -14.62
CA ALA A 777 2.36 2.17 -13.42
C ALA A 777 2.31 0.91 -12.55
N SER A 778 3.19 0.77 -11.57
CA SER A 778 3.22 -0.39 -10.67
C SER A 778 3.61 -0.03 -9.24
N ILE A 779 3.06 -0.71 -8.24
CA ILE A 779 3.63 -0.71 -6.88
C ILE A 779 5.00 -1.37 -6.80
N ASP A 780 5.31 -2.28 -7.73
CA ASP A 780 6.59 -3.00 -7.80
C ASP A 780 7.54 -2.34 -8.81
N GLU A 781 7.84 -1.06 -8.60
CA GLU A 781 8.69 -0.24 -9.49
C GLU A 781 10.10 -0.82 -9.70
N ARG A 782 10.54 -1.68 -8.76
CA ARG A 782 11.86 -2.35 -8.78
C ARG A 782 11.81 -3.81 -9.18
N VAL A 783 10.63 -4.30 -9.57
CA VAL A 783 10.39 -5.66 -10.06
C VAL A 783 10.89 -6.71 -9.04
N TYR A 784 10.69 -6.44 -7.76
CA TYR A 784 11.06 -7.32 -6.66
C TYR A 784 10.31 -8.63 -6.69
N LEU A 785 9.08 -8.66 -7.21
CA LEU A 785 8.23 -9.84 -7.23
C LEU A 785 8.36 -10.63 -8.54
N GLY A 786 9.09 -10.12 -9.53
CA GLY A 786 9.33 -10.80 -10.80
C GLY A 786 8.08 -10.97 -11.66
N MET A 787 7.02 -10.20 -11.41
CA MET A 787 5.72 -10.31 -12.11
C MET A 787 5.65 -9.54 -13.42
N GLY A 788 6.71 -8.83 -13.78
CA GLY A 788 6.83 -8.01 -14.98
C GLY A 788 7.21 -6.57 -14.65
N ASP A 789 7.85 -5.90 -15.61
CA ASP A 789 8.11 -4.46 -15.55
C ASP A 789 7.00 -3.73 -16.28
N PHE A 790 6.00 -3.27 -15.51
CA PHE A 790 4.82 -2.56 -16.03
C PHE A 790 4.83 -1.07 -15.66
N ASP A 791 5.89 -0.58 -15.03
CA ASP A 791 5.99 0.80 -14.57
C ASP A 791 6.62 1.71 -15.65
N PHE A 792 5.90 1.83 -16.77
CA PHE A 792 6.33 2.57 -17.96
C PHE A 792 6.26 4.10 -17.76
N VAL A 793 5.20 4.58 -17.11
CA VAL A 793 5.07 5.98 -16.68
C VAL A 793 4.56 5.96 -15.23
N PRO A 794 5.45 6.15 -14.23
CA PRO A 794 5.08 5.95 -12.83
C PRO A 794 3.97 6.89 -12.39
N THR A 795 3.28 6.47 -11.35
CA THR A 795 2.31 7.30 -10.60
C THR A 795 2.89 7.68 -9.25
N LYS A 796 2.20 8.56 -8.50
CA LYS A 796 2.55 8.82 -7.11
C LYS A 796 1.65 8.02 -6.19
N LEU A 797 2.25 7.18 -5.36
CA LEU A 797 1.54 6.58 -4.23
C LEU A 797 1.46 7.59 -3.06
N LEU A 798 0.26 7.81 -2.55
CA LEU A 798 -0.03 8.61 -1.35
C LEU A 798 -1.02 7.90 -0.42
N MET A 799 -0.97 8.25 0.86
CA MET A 799 -1.90 7.70 1.85
C MET A 799 -3.27 8.38 1.70
N SER A 800 -4.28 7.60 1.35
CA SER A 800 -5.71 7.94 1.48
C SER A 800 -6.17 7.70 2.92
N ASP A 801 -7.43 7.94 3.25
CA ASP A 801 -7.97 7.68 4.59
C ASP A 801 -7.78 6.22 5.06
N LEU A 802 -7.65 5.26 4.14
CA LEU A 802 -7.63 3.82 4.46
C LEU A 802 -6.46 3.02 3.86
N LEU A 803 -5.87 3.47 2.75
CA LEU A 803 -4.72 2.78 2.13
C LEU A 803 -3.77 3.70 1.37
N LEU A 804 -2.57 3.19 1.13
CA LEU A 804 -1.60 3.79 0.21
C LEU A 804 -1.98 3.43 -1.23
N THR A 805 -2.27 4.45 -2.06
CA THR A 805 -2.80 4.26 -3.42
C THR A 805 -2.32 5.32 -4.41
N ALA A 806 -2.51 5.09 -5.70
CA ALA A 806 -2.08 5.97 -6.78
C ALA A 806 -2.86 7.28 -6.87
N SER A 807 -2.15 8.34 -7.23
CA SER A 807 -2.67 9.67 -7.51
C SER A 807 -1.90 10.29 -8.66
N ASP A 808 -2.54 10.34 -9.84
CA ASP A 808 -2.01 11.13 -10.94
C ASP A 808 -2.27 12.63 -10.73
N THR A 809 -3.34 13.00 -10.00
CA THR A 809 -3.63 14.40 -9.62
C THR A 809 -2.42 15.08 -8.99
N TRP A 810 -1.64 14.37 -8.16
CA TRP A 810 -0.45 14.87 -7.49
C TRP A 810 0.60 15.50 -8.43
N PHE A 811 0.68 15.03 -9.68
CA PHE A 811 1.63 15.60 -10.67
C PHE A 811 1.27 17.03 -11.09
N THR A 812 0.00 17.38 -10.97
CA THR A 812 -0.57 18.66 -11.40
C THR A 812 -1.18 19.48 -10.27
N ASP A 813 -1.20 18.96 -9.05
CA ASP A 813 -1.52 19.70 -7.84
C ASP A 813 -0.25 20.42 -7.37
N PHE A 814 -0.12 21.72 -7.64
CA PHE A 814 1.08 22.49 -7.30
C PHE A 814 0.93 23.34 -6.04
N ASP A 815 -0.28 23.47 -5.50
CA ASP A 815 -0.56 24.16 -4.22
C ASP A 815 -0.90 23.20 -3.07
N ASP A 816 -0.84 21.88 -3.33
CA ASP A 816 -1.07 20.78 -2.40
C ASP A 816 -2.49 20.78 -1.81
N ASP A 817 -3.46 21.35 -2.53
CA ASP A 817 -4.87 21.41 -2.12
C ASP A 817 -5.62 20.09 -2.33
N GLY A 818 -5.01 19.15 -3.06
CA GLY A 818 -5.52 17.83 -3.40
C GLY A 818 -6.16 17.72 -4.78
N ALA A 819 -6.35 18.81 -5.52
CA ALA A 819 -7.00 18.87 -6.82
C ALA A 819 -6.02 19.31 -7.94
N PRO A 820 -6.31 18.99 -9.21
CA PRO A 820 -5.38 19.33 -10.28
C PRO A 820 -5.45 20.83 -10.65
N ASP A 821 -4.31 21.52 -10.69
CA ASP A 821 -4.19 22.84 -11.32
C ASP A 821 -4.32 22.75 -12.84
N ILE A 822 -3.86 21.64 -13.42
CA ILE A 822 -3.91 21.36 -14.85
C ILE A 822 -4.63 20.02 -15.02
N PRO A 823 -5.74 19.97 -15.78
CA PRO A 823 -6.42 18.70 -16.06
C PRO A 823 -5.46 17.61 -16.57
N ILE A 824 -5.52 16.45 -15.92
CA ILE A 824 -4.67 15.31 -16.20
C ILE A 824 -5.50 14.06 -16.49
N GLY A 825 -5.02 13.22 -17.40
CA GLY A 825 -5.56 11.89 -17.65
C GLY A 825 -4.47 10.91 -18.05
N ARG A 826 -4.81 9.63 -18.08
CA ARG A 826 -3.89 8.53 -18.37
C ARG A 826 -4.45 7.61 -19.46
N LEU A 827 -3.60 7.20 -20.40
CA LEU A 827 -3.78 6.02 -21.25
C LEU A 827 -2.93 4.89 -20.63
N SER A 828 -3.58 3.98 -19.89
CA SER A 828 -2.86 2.92 -19.19
C SER A 828 -2.55 1.78 -20.16
N ALA A 829 -1.28 1.61 -20.50
CA ALA A 829 -0.85 0.66 -21.53
C ALA A 829 0.40 -0.12 -21.11
N ARG A 830 0.38 -1.43 -21.37
CA ARG A 830 1.54 -2.31 -21.17
C ARG A 830 2.22 -2.67 -22.49
N VAL A 831 1.51 -2.51 -23.62
CA VAL A 831 2.06 -2.70 -24.96
C VAL A 831 1.58 -1.62 -25.93
N ALA A 832 2.32 -1.40 -27.02
CA ALA A 832 1.96 -0.40 -28.03
C ALA A 832 0.58 -0.64 -28.69
N ALA A 833 0.11 -1.89 -28.70
CA ALA A 833 -1.22 -2.24 -29.19
C ALA A 833 -2.34 -1.68 -28.31
N ASP A 834 -2.12 -1.56 -26.99
CA ASP A 834 -3.08 -0.95 -26.07
C ASP A 834 -3.28 0.53 -26.43
N VAL A 835 -2.17 1.28 -26.53
CA VAL A 835 -2.19 2.70 -26.91
C VAL A 835 -2.84 2.90 -28.27
N ALA A 836 -2.55 2.04 -29.24
CA ALA A 836 -3.17 2.12 -30.56
C ALA A 836 -4.69 1.92 -30.50
N ALA A 837 -5.18 0.98 -29.68
CA ALA A 837 -6.61 0.74 -29.51
C ALA A 837 -7.31 1.92 -28.79
N GLU A 838 -6.69 2.45 -27.73
CA GLU A 838 -7.18 3.61 -26.98
C GLU A 838 -7.25 4.87 -27.84
N VAL A 839 -6.16 5.18 -28.55
CA VAL A 839 -6.09 6.30 -29.50
C VAL A 839 -7.13 6.14 -30.60
N ALA A 840 -7.29 4.93 -31.17
CA ALA A 840 -8.29 4.69 -32.20
C ALA A 840 -9.72 4.96 -31.70
N LYS A 841 -10.04 4.59 -30.46
CA LYS A 841 -11.34 4.90 -29.84
C LYS A 841 -11.56 6.41 -29.68
N ILE A 842 -10.57 7.14 -29.17
CA ILE A 842 -10.68 8.59 -28.97
C ILE A 842 -10.87 9.30 -30.31
N VAL A 843 -10.06 8.95 -31.32
CA VAL A 843 -10.15 9.50 -32.67
C VAL A 843 -11.51 9.17 -33.28
N ALA A 844 -11.98 7.92 -33.18
CA ALA A 844 -13.28 7.53 -33.69
C ALA A 844 -14.41 8.30 -32.99
N TYR A 845 -14.39 8.41 -31.66
CA TYR A 845 -15.39 9.15 -30.90
C TYR A 845 -15.53 10.61 -31.38
N GLU A 846 -14.41 11.33 -31.53
CA GLU A 846 -14.40 12.74 -31.93
C GLU A 846 -14.68 12.98 -33.42
N THR A 847 -14.45 11.99 -34.29
CA THR A 847 -14.59 12.14 -35.76
C THR A 847 -15.82 11.45 -36.34
N ASP A 848 -16.52 10.63 -35.57
CA ASP A 848 -17.68 9.88 -36.04
C ASP A 848 -18.84 10.82 -36.43
N ALA A 849 -19.20 10.84 -37.72
CA ALA A 849 -20.28 11.68 -38.23
C ALA A 849 -21.69 11.16 -37.92
N ARG A 850 -21.84 9.97 -37.30
CA ARG A 850 -23.15 9.45 -36.87
C ARG A 850 -23.75 10.40 -35.80
N PRO A 851 -25.09 10.61 -35.81
CA PRO A 851 -25.76 11.32 -34.71
C PRO A 851 -25.45 10.64 -33.39
N LEU A 852 -25.24 11.40 -32.32
CA LEU A 852 -25.03 10.83 -31.00
C LEU A 852 -26.33 10.23 -30.47
N SER A 853 -26.25 9.07 -29.83
CA SER A 853 -27.29 8.66 -28.91
C SER A 853 -27.19 9.54 -27.68
N ARG A 854 -28.23 10.32 -27.38
CA ARG A 854 -28.30 11.13 -26.16
C ARG A 854 -28.71 10.26 -24.96
N LYS A 855 -28.21 9.02 -24.93
CA LYS A 855 -28.62 8.00 -23.95
C LYS A 855 -27.69 8.04 -22.74
N VAL A 856 -28.28 8.16 -21.57
CA VAL A 856 -27.60 8.09 -20.27
C VAL A 856 -28.08 6.83 -19.56
N VAL A 857 -27.16 5.91 -19.27
CA VAL A 857 -27.47 4.69 -18.54
C VAL A 857 -27.04 4.89 -17.09
N LEU A 858 -27.99 4.90 -16.17
CA LEU A 858 -27.75 4.97 -14.74
C LEU A 858 -27.89 3.57 -14.16
N VAL A 859 -26.89 3.12 -13.41
CA VAL A 859 -26.83 1.77 -12.83
C VAL A 859 -26.61 1.88 -11.34
N SER A 860 -27.53 1.34 -10.55
CA SER A 860 -27.45 1.36 -9.09
C SER A 860 -27.38 -0.05 -8.51
N ASP A 861 -26.41 -0.26 -7.61
CA ASP A 861 -26.23 -1.54 -6.91
C ASP A 861 -27.35 -1.83 -5.88
N ALA A 862 -27.41 -3.09 -5.43
CA ALA A 862 -28.29 -3.56 -4.38
C ALA A 862 -27.56 -3.61 -3.04
N ASP A 863 -28.00 -2.81 -2.07
CA ASP A 863 -27.46 -2.83 -0.71
C ASP A 863 -28.56 -2.60 0.34
N ALA A 864 -28.36 -3.16 1.54
CA ALA A 864 -29.32 -3.07 2.64
C ALA A 864 -29.06 -1.87 3.57
N ALA A 865 -27.85 -1.32 3.57
CA ALA A 865 -27.42 -0.21 4.41
C ALA A 865 -27.45 1.14 3.67
N VAL A 866 -27.19 1.14 2.36
CA VAL A 866 -27.16 2.34 1.51
C VAL A 866 -28.14 2.17 0.35
N ASP A 867 -29.03 3.15 0.17
CA ASP A 867 -29.95 3.18 -0.98
C ASP A 867 -29.29 3.84 -2.20
N PHE A 868 -28.47 3.06 -2.90
CA PHE A 868 -27.81 3.51 -4.14
C PHE A 868 -28.80 3.89 -5.25
N HIS A 869 -29.99 3.28 -5.25
CA HIS A 869 -31.01 3.61 -6.24
C HIS A 869 -31.59 5.00 -5.98
N ALA A 870 -31.85 5.36 -4.73
CA ALA A 870 -32.27 6.73 -4.40
C ALA A 870 -31.24 7.78 -4.83
N ASN A 871 -29.94 7.50 -4.67
CA ASN A 871 -28.87 8.38 -5.16
C ASN A 871 -28.87 8.50 -6.69
N SER A 872 -29.06 7.39 -7.40
CA SER A 872 -29.18 7.35 -8.87
C SER A 872 -30.39 8.17 -9.35
N VAL A 873 -31.55 8.04 -8.69
CA VAL A 873 -32.76 8.81 -9.00
C VAL A 873 -32.54 10.31 -8.75
N ALA A 874 -31.84 10.68 -7.68
CA ALA A 874 -31.51 12.08 -7.43
C ALA A 874 -30.65 12.70 -8.54
N LEU A 875 -29.78 11.93 -9.18
CA LEU A 875 -29.01 12.38 -10.35
C LEU A 875 -29.86 12.45 -11.61
N GLU A 876 -30.81 11.53 -11.80
CA GLU A 876 -31.75 11.56 -12.91
C GLU A 876 -32.51 12.89 -12.97
N ASP A 877 -32.94 13.41 -11.81
CA ASP A 877 -33.62 14.70 -11.72
C ASP A 877 -32.75 15.89 -12.18
N SER A 878 -31.42 15.74 -12.14
CA SER A 878 -30.44 16.75 -12.59
C SER A 878 -30.09 16.61 -14.08
N ILE A 879 -30.58 15.59 -14.79
CA ILE A 879 -30.34 15.40 -16.22
C ILE A 879 -31.20 16.37 -17.05
N PRO A 880 -30.60 17.18 -17.95
CA PRO A 880 -31.37 18.11 -18.78
C PRO A 880 -32.39 17.42 -19.69
N ALA A 881 -33.48 18.12 -20.02
CA ALA A 881 -34.47 17.61 -20.96
C ALA A 881 -33.85 17.26 -22.33
N GLY A 882 -34.29 16.15 -22.93
CA GLY A 882 -33.85 15.68 -24.24
C GLY A 882 -32.72 14.65 -24.22
N PHE A 883 -32.31 14.16 -23.05
CA PHE A 883 -31.55 12.91 -22.93
C PHE A 883 -32.49 11.73 -22.68
N ASP A 884 -32.16 10.56 -23.24
CA ASP A 884 -32.88 9.31 -23.01
C ASP A 884 -32.25 8.59 -21.82
N VAL A 885 -32.91 8.58 -20.67
CA VAL A 885 -32.38 7.92 -19.47
C VAL A 885 -32.82 6.46 -19.42
N VAL A 886 -31.87 5.56 -19.16
CA VAL A 886 -32.13 4.15 -18.85
C VAL A 886 -31.66 3.89 -17.43
N ASP A 887 -32.60 3.66 -16.52
CA ASP A 887 -32.32 3.25 -15.14
C ASP A 887 -32.22 1.71 -15.05
N ILE A 888 -31.12 1.23 -14.48
CA ILE A 888 -30.83 -0.19 -14.22
C ILE A 888 -30.67 -0.37 -12.71
N ASN A 889 -31.78 -0.65 -12.04
CA ASN A 889 -31.79 -1.01 -10.63
C ASN A 889 -31.47 -2.51 -10.45
N VAL A 890 -30.26 -2.81 -9.97
CA VAL A 890 -29.79 -4.19 -9.74
C VAL A 890 -30.64 -4.91 -8.68
N ALA A 891 -31.05 -4.21 -7.63
CA ALA A 891 -31.87 -4.76 -6.55
C ALA A 891 -33.25 -5.22 -7.05
N ALA A 892 -33.88 -4.42 -7.93
CA ALA A 892 -35.19 -4.71 -8.48
C ALA A 892 -35.15 -5.76 -9.61
N SER A 893 -34.12 -5.72 -10.45
CA SER A 893 -34.03 -6.55 -11.66
C SER A 893 -33.39 -7.92 -11.41
N GLY A 894 -32.54 -8.03 -10.39
CA GLY A 894 -31.62 -9.15 -10.19
C GLY A 894 -30.41 -9.07 -11.13
N GLY A 895 -29.24 -9.52 -10.64
CA GLY A 895 -27.95 -9.31 -11.32
C GLY A 895 -27.88 -9.81 -12.77
N ALA A 896 -28.45 -10.98 -13.08
CA ALA A 896 -28.41 -11.52 -14.44
C ALA A 896 -29.21 -10.68 -15.46
N ALA A 897 -30.39 -10.18 -15.07
CA ALA A 897 -31.21 -9.36 -15.95
C ALA A 897 -30.61 -7.95 -16.10
N ALA A 898 -30.15 -7.36 -14.99
CA ALA A 898 -29.46 -6.07 -14.99
C ALA A 898 -28.21 -6.10 -15.90
N ARG A 899 -27.42 -7.18 -15.83
CA ARG A 899 -26.27 -7.39 -16.70
C ARG A 899 -26.67 -7.42 -18.18
N LEU A 900 -27.69 -8.21 -18.55
CA LEU A 900 -28.15 -8.28 -19.93
C LEU A 900 -28.64 -6.93 -20.44
N GLN A 901 -29.33 -6.16 -19.60
CA GLN A 901 -29.76 -4.80 -19.92
C GLN A 901 -28.56 -3.89 -20.16
N LEU A 902 -27.58 -3.86 -19.24
CA LEU A 902 -26.34 -3.10 -19.38
C LEU A 902 -25.62 -3.43 -20.70
N LEU A 903 -25.38 -4.71 -20.96
CA LEU A 903 -24.71 -5.16 -22.19
C LEU A 903 -25.46 -4.73 -23.46
N SER A 904 -26.80 -4.73 -23.43
CA SER A 904 -27.63 -4.34 -24.58
C SER A 904 -27.70 -2.83 -24.82
N THR A 905 -27.35 -2.01 -23.81
CA THR A 905 -27.40 -0.55 -23.91
C THR A 905 -26.02 0.10 -24.01
N PHE A 906 -24.95 -0.64 -23.73
CA PHE A 906 -23.60 -0.09 -23.57
C PHE A 906 -23.07 0.61 -24.83
N ASP A 907 -23.23 -0.01 -26.00
CA ASP A 907 -22.76 0.54 -27.28
C ASP A 907 -23.64 1.67 -27.82
N ASP A 908 -24.86 1.85 -27.29
CA ASP A 908 -25.73 2.97 -27.60
C ASP A 908 -25.71 4.05 -26.50
N ALA A 909 -24.92 3.90 -25.44
CA ALA A 909 -24.80 4.90 -24.40
C ALA A 909 -23.81 6.01 -24.79
N MET A 910 -24.14 7.26 -24.45
CA MET A 910 -23.16 8.34 -24.38
C MET A 910 -22.40 8.29 -23.05
N LEU A 911 -23.15 8.00 -21.98
CA LEU A 911 -22.67 7.95 -20.62
C LEU A 911 -23.23 6.71 -19.93
N VAL A 912 -22.38 5.99 -19.22
CA VAL A 912 -22.77 4.95 -18.25
C VAL A 912 -22.29 5.43 -16.89
N ASN A 913 -23.20 5.63 -15.95
CA ASN A 913 -22.88 5.98 -14.58
C ASN A 913 -23.26 4.81 -13.66
N TYR A 914 -22.27 4.27 -12.95
CA TYR A 914 -22.47 3.23 -11.95
C TYR A 914 -22.24 3.78 -10.55
N ILE A 915 -23.21 3.56 -9.65
CA ILE A 915 -23.14 3.92 -8.24
C ILE A 915 -23.39 2.68 -7.39
N GLY A 916 -22.39 2.31 -6.58
CA GLY A 916 -22.51 1.12 -5.76
C GLY A 916 -21.19 0.60 -5.21
N HIS A 917 -21.23 -0.64 -4.73
CA HIS A 917 -20.02 -1.33 -4.27
C HIS A 917 -19.15 -1.79 -5.46
N GLY A 918 -17.88 -2.00 -5.20
CA GLY A 918 -16.93 -2.39 -6.23
C GLY A 918 -15.62 -2.87 -5.63
N SER A 919 -14.91 -3.67 -6.41
CA SER A 919 -13.53 -4.09 -6.14
C SER A 919 -12.60 -3.59 -7.24
N VAL A 920 -11.37 -4.08 -7.30
CA VAL A 920 -10.46 -3.76 -8.41
C VAL A 920 -11.05 -4.17 -9.78
N GLU A 921 -11.75 -5.32 -9.86
CA GLU A 921 -12.14 -5.95 -11.14
C GLU A 921 -13.65 -5.92 -11.45
N ILE A 922 -14.51 -5.64 -10.46
CA ILE A 922 -15.97 -5.85 -10.58
C ILE A 922 -16.80 -4.69 -10.03
N TRP A 923 -18.05 -4.63 -10.48
CA TRP A 923 -19.15 -3.90 -9.88
C TRP A 923 -20.07 -4.85 -9.10
N SER A 924 -20.59 -4.36 -7.99
CA SER A 924 -21.46 -5.04 -7.02
C SER A 924 -20.80 -6.14 -6.21
N ASN A 925 -21.27 -6.28 -4.98
CA ASN A 925 -20.96 -7.39 -4.09
C ASN A 925 -21.47 -8.76 -4.60
N SER A 926 -22.39 -8.75 -5.56
CA SER A 926 -22.91 -9.96 -6.22
C SER A 926 -22.23 -10.28 -7.55
N SER A 927 -21.22 -9.48 -7.96
CA SER A 927 -20.47 -9.61 -9.22
C SER A 927 -21.38 -9.64 -10.45
N PHE A 928 -22.11 -8.54 -10.70
CA PHE A 928 -23.04 -8.49 -11.84
C PHE A 928 -22.33 -8.10 -13.16
N PHE A 929 -21.24 -7.33 -13.08
CA PHE A 929 -20.42 -6.91 -14.21
C PHE A 929 -18.96 -6.79 -13.77
N GLY A 930 -18.02 -7.30 -14.57
CA GLY A 930 -16.60 -7.13 -14.28
C GLY A 930 -15.69 -7.42 -15.47
N ARG A 931 -14.38 -7.51 -15.21
CA ARG A 931 -13.33 -7.71 -16.22
C ARG A 931 -13.63 -8.82 -17.23
N ALA A 932 -14.15 -9.95 -16.76
CA ALA A 932 -14.49 -11.10 -17.61
C ALA A 932 -15.61 -10.81 -18.63
N ASP A 933 -16.45 -9.80 -18.36
CA ASP A 933 -17.61 -9.46 -19.20
C ASP A 933 -17.28 -8.41 -20.26
N VAL A 934 -16.21 -7.63 -20.08
CA VAL A 934 -15.79 -6.56 -21.01
C VAL A 934 -15.54 -7.11 -22.42
N GLY A 935 -14.96 -8.31 -22.52
CA GLY A 935 -14.75 -8.97 -23.81
C GLY A 935 -16.04 -9.37 -24.56
N THR A 936 -17.19 -9.33 -23.87
CA THR A 936 -18.51 -9.64 -24.44
C THR A 936 -19.30 -8.40 -24.85
N LEU A 937 -18.73 -7.19 -24.67
CA LEU A 937 -19.38 -5.94 -25.05
C LEU A 937 -19.64 -5.87 -26.57
N PRO A 938 -20.78 -5.29 -26.99
CA PRO A 938 -21.17 -5.29 -28.40
C PRO A 938 -20.18 -4.51 -29.27
N ALA A 939 -19.91 -5.02 -30.48
CA ALA A 939 -19.05 -4.37 -31.46
C ALA A 939 -19.81 -3.31 -32.30
N GLY A 940 -20.56 -2.42 -31.65
CA GLY A 940 -21.37 -1.38 -32.31
C GLY A 940 -20.56 -0.16 -32.78
N GLY A 941 -19.30 -0.07 -32.36
CA GLY A 941 -18.37 0.99 -32.76
C GLY A 941 -18.66 2.36 -32.12
N ARG A 942 -19.46 2.41 -31.06
CA ARG A 942 -19.66 3.57 -30.18
C ARG A 942 -19.23 3.16 -28.78
N THR A 943 -18.53 4.06 -28.10
CA THR A 943 -17.87 3.78 -26.82
C THR A 943 -18.23 4.88 -25.83
N PRO A 944 -18.93 4.56 -24.73
CA PRO A 944 -19.40 5.56 -23.78
C PRO A 944 -18.27 6.13 -22.93
N ILE A 945 -18.55 7.25 -22.28
CA ILE A 945 -17.83 7.67 -21.07
C ILE A 945 -18.42 6.87 -19.90
N VAL A 946 -17.57 6.31 -19.04
CA VAL A 946 -18.00 5.56 -17.86
C VAL A 946 -17.62 6.32 -16.59
N LEU A 947 -18.59 6.57 -15.73
CA LEU A 947 -18.38 7.09 -14.38
C LEU A 947 -18.57 5.93 -13.41
N ALA A 948 -17.52 5.59 -12.67
CA ALA A 948 -17.56 4.50 -11.70
C ALA A 948 -17.48 5.11 -10.28
N MET A 949 -18.65 5.44 -9.72
CA MET A 949 -18.81 5.89 -8.33
C MET A 949 -18.76 4.68 -7.40
N THR A 950 -17.53 4.17 -7.25
CA THR A 950 -17.25 2.96 -6.50
C THR A 950 -15.78 2.90 -6.06
N CYS A 951 -15.47 1.94 -5.19
CA CYS A 951 -14.13 1.70 -4.69
C CYS A 951 -13.23 0.97 -5.70
N LEU A 952 -11.93 1.29 -5.72
CA LEU A 952 -10.82 0.53 -6.32
C LEU A 952 -10.87 0.20 -7.82
N ASN A 953 -11.93 0.54 -8.55
CA ASN A 953 -12.05 0.30 -9.99
C ASN A 953 -10.95 0.98 -10.84
N GLY A 954 -10.27 1.98 -10.28
CA GLY A 954 -9.09 2.64 -10.84
C GLY A 954 -7.79 2.29 -10.13
N TYR A 955 -7.69 1.16 -9.42
CA TYR A 955 -6.48 0.67 -8.73
C TYR A 955 -5.46 0.08 -9.73
N PHE A 956 -5.03 0.91 -10.69
CA PHE A 956 -4.27 0.49 -11.87
C PHE A 956 -2.81 0.11 -11.60
N HIS A 957 -2.25 0.56 -10.47
CA HIS A 957 -0.88 0.23 -10.10
C HIS A 957 -0.72 -1.20 -9.54
N ASP A 958 -1.77 -2.01 -9.59
CA ASP A 958 -1.74 -3.39 -9.14
C ASP A 958 -0.96 -4.30 -10.11
N ILE A 959 -0.15 -5.16 -9.53
CA ILE A 959 0.62 -6.17 -10.25
C ILE A 959 -0.17 -7.47 -10.42
N TYR A 960 -1.17 -7.73 -9.57
CA TYR A 960 -1.88 -9.01 -9.58
C TYR A 960 -3.00 -9.06 -10.61
N THR A 961 -3.58 -7.91 -10.95
CA THR A 961 -4.64 -7.81 -11.96
C THR A 961 -4.67 -6.44 -12.63
N ASP A 962 -5.32 -6.38 -13.79
CA ASP A 962 -5.77 -5.10 -14.35
C ASP A 962 -7.06 -4.69 -13.62
N SER A 963 -7.21 -3.39 -13.39
CA SER A 963 -8.45 -2.81 -12.87
C SER A 963 -9.58 -2.83 -13.92
N LEU A 964 -10.83 -2.67 -13.47
CA LEU A 964 -11.97 -2.59 -14.38
C LEU A 964 -11.88 -1.36 -15.30
N ALA A 965 -11.38 -0.23 -14.80
CA ALA A 965 -11.16 0.97 -15.60
C ALA A 965 -10.15 0.72 -16.74
N GLU A 966 -9.01 0.09 -16.47
CA GLU A 966 -8.04 -0.27 -17.50
C GLU A 966 -8.60 -1.29 -18.49
N THR A 967 -9.35 -2.28 -18.02
CA THR A 967 -9.95 -3.29 -18.90
C THR A 967 -10.93 -2.64 -19.87
N LEU A 968 -11.80 -1.75 -19.39
CA LEU A 968 -12.71 -0.95 -20.22
C LEU A 968 -11.95 0.00 -21.17
N GLN A 969 -10.87 0.61 -20.70
CA GLN A 969 -10.04 1.53 -21.47
C GLN A 969 -9.26 0.83 -22.59
N ARG A 970 -8.71 -0.35 -22.36
CA ARG A 970 -7.92 -1.08 -23.36
C ARG A 970 -8.82 -1.84 -24.36
N ALA A 971 -10.01 -2.25 -23.95
CA ALA A 971 -10.93 -3.00 -24.81
C ALA A 971 -11.42 -2.16 -26.01
N PRO A 972 -11.34 -2.68 -27.26
CA PRO A 972 -11.81 -1.96 -28.45
C PRO A 972 -13.30 -1.54 -28.41
N ASN A 973 -14.14 -2.34 -27.74
CA ASN A 973 -15.57 -2.09 -27.56
C ASN A 973 -15.92 -1.60 -26.13
N GLY A 974 -14.91 -1.24 -25.34
CA GLY A 974 -15.09 -0.75 -23.98
C GLY A 974 -15.47 0.73 -23.94
N ALA A 975 -14.91 1.45 -22.97
CA ALA A 975 -15.19 2.88 -22.77
C ALA A 975 -14.20 3.77 -23.53
N VAL A 976 -14.62 4.94 -24.02
CA VAL A 976 -13.68 5.94 -24.56
C VAL A 976 -12.88 6.62 -23.45
N ALA A 977 -13.50 6.76 -22.27
CA ALA A 977 -12.89 7.23 -21.06
C ALA A 977 -13.59 6.63 -19.83
N VAL A 978 -12.86 6.44 -18.75
CA VAL A 978 -13.38 6.01 -17.45
C VAL A 978 -12.92 6.97 -16.37
N TRP A 979 -13.81 7.39 -15.48
CA TRP A 979 -13.45 8.11 -14.26
C TRP A 979 -13.73 7.22 -13.06
N ALA A 980 -12.68 6.80 -12.36
CA ALA A 980 -12.75 5.78 -11.31
C ALA A 980 -11.76 6.06 -10.17
N SER A 981 -12.10 5.61 -8.96
CA SER A 981 -11.24 5.74 -7.79
C SER A 981 -10.16 4.66 -7.73
N SER A 982 -8.92 5.06 -7.44
CA SER A 982 -7.87 4.16 -6.97
C SER A 982 -7.99 3.86 -5.47
N ALA A 983 -8.90 4.50 -4.73
CA ALA A 983 -9.00 4.37 -3.27
C ALA A 983 -10.30 3.70 -2.82
N LEU A 984 -10.42 3.57 -1.51
CA LEU A 984 -11.67 3.34 -0.81
C LEU A 984 -12.29 4.70 -0.53
N THR A 985 -13.56 4.89 -0.91
CA THR A 985 -14.24 6.17 -0.76
C THR A 985 -15.69 5.93 -0.32
N SER A 986 -16.27 6.86 0.43
CA SER A 986 -17.65 6.71 0.92
C SER A 986 -18.67 7.14 -0.15
N PRO A 987 -19.83 6.47 -0.24
CA PRO A 987 -20.89 6.87 -1.17
C PRO A 987 -21.31 8.34 -1.03
N GLU A 988 -21.40 8.85 0.20
CA GLU A 988 -21.81 10.23 0.49
C GLU A 988 -20.79 11.25 -0.04
N ALA A 989 -19.51 10.89 -0.05
CA ALA A 989 -18.45 11.74 -0.57
C ALA A 989 -18.41 11.76 -2.11
N GLN A 990 -18.86 10.69 -2.76
CA GLN A 990 -18.84 10.54 -4.22
C GLN A 990 -19.95 11.34 -4.89
N LEU A 991 -21.17 11.32 -4.31
CA LEU A 991 -22.38 11.86 -4.96
C LEU A 991 -22.25 13.33 -5.43
N PRO A 992 -21.71 14.28 -4.64
CA PRO A 992 -21.59 15.67 -5.10
C PRO A 992 -20.61 15.83 -6.27
N ALA A 993 -19.55 15.02 -6.31
CA ALA A 993 -18.57 15.05 -7.39
C ALA A 993 -19.15 14.42 -8.65
N ASP A 994 -19.95 13.36 -8.51
CA ASP A 994 -20.68 12.73 -9.60
C ASP A 994 -21.70 13.69 -10.22
N GLU A 995 -22.53 14.34 -9.38
CA GLU A 995 -23.49 15.35 -9.83
C GLU A 995 -22.81 16.49 -10.58
N ALA A 996 -21.70 17.01 -10.05
CA ALA A 996 -20.94 18.08 -10.67
C ALA A 996 -20.39 17.68 -12.05
N LEU A 997 -19.87 16.45 -12.18
CA LEU A 997 -19.36 15.95 -13.47
C LEU A 997 -20.50 15.70 -14.45
N LEU A 998 -21.57 15.02 -14.01
CA LEU A 998 -22.75 14.74 -14.82
C LEU A 998 -23.33 16.05 -15.39
N HIS A 999 -23.52 17.05 -14.53
CA HIS A 999 -24.01 18.36 -14.96
C HIS A 999 -23.07 19.02 -15.97
N ALA A 1000 -21.75 18.99 -15.75
CA ALA A 1000 -20.78 19.56 -16.67
C ALA A 1000 -20.78 18.87 -18.05
N LEU A 1001 -20.89 17.53 -18.08
CA LEU A 1001 -20.93 16.75 -19.33
C LEU A 1001 -22.23 16.97 -20.12
N LEU A 1002 -23.36 17.16 -19.43
CA LEU A 1002 -24.69 17.23 -20.06
C LEU A 1002 -25.16 18.65 -20.40
N ALA A 1003 -24.45 19.69 -19.94
CA ALA A 1003 -24.81 21.11 -20.14
C ALA A 1003 -24.80 21.60 -21.61
N GLY A 1004 -24.42 20.76 -22.59
CA GLY A 1004 -24.52 21.08 -24.02
C GLY A 1004 -23.47 22.06 -24.56
N SER A 1005 -22.33 22.20 -23.86
CA SER A 1005 -21.19 23.02 -24.30
C SER A 1005 -20.10 22.15 -24.95
N ASP A 1006 -19.27 22.74 -25.81
CA ASP A 1006 -18.03 22.13 -26.36
C ASP A 1006 -16.96 21.97 -25.27
N ILE A 1007 -17.31 21.32 -24.15
CA ILE A 1007 -16.42 21.10 -23.01
C ILE A 1007 -15.43 19.99 -23.33
N ARG A 1008 -14.20 20.12 -22.83
CA ARG A 1008 -13.22 19.04 -22.85
C ARG A 1008 -13.33 18.24 -21.57
N LEU A 1009 -13.19 16.92 -21.68
CA LEU A 1009 -13.45 15.99 -20.59
C LEU A 1009 -12.62 16.31 -19.33
N GLY A 1010 -11.34 16.66 -19.50
CA GLY A 1010 -10.46 17.03 -18.41
C GLY A 1010 -10.93 18.27 -17.64
N ASP A 1011 -11.50 19.27 -18.33
CA ASP A 1011 -12.02 20.48 -17.67
C ASP A 1011 -13.22 20.14 -16.78
N ALA A 1012 -14.11 19.26 -17.27
CA ALA A 1012 -15.26 18.78 -16.51
C ALA A 1012 -14.83 17.96 -15.28
N VAL A 1013 -13.87 17.05 -15.45
CA VAL A 1013 -13.33 16.22 -14.35
C VAL A 1013 -12.61 17.08 -13.30
N ALA A 1014 -11.76 18.02 -13.72
CA ALA A 1014 -11.04 18.89 -12.80
C ALA A 1014 -12.00 19.79 -12.00
N ALA A 1015 -13.08 20.27 -12.62
CA ALA A 1015 -14.12 21.03 -11.93
C ALA A 1015 -14.86 20.17 -10.89
N ALA A 1016 -15.23 18.94 -11.24
CA ALA A 1016 -15.89 17.99 -10.35
C ALA A 1016 -15.02 17.58 -9.15
N GLN A 1017 -13.72 17.39 -9.37
CA GLN A 1017 -12.77 17.19 -8.28
C GLN A 1017 -12.74 18.42 -7.37
N LYS A 1018 -12.57 19.62 -7.93
CA LYS A 1018 -12.50 20.87 -7.14
C LYS A 1018 -13.78 21.19 -6.35
N SER A 1019 -14.94 20.69 -6.76
CA SER A 1019 -16.18 20.85 -5.98
C SER A 1019 -16.27 19.95 -4.77
N SER A 1020 -15.46 18.88 -4.69
CA SER A 1020 -15.45 17.98 -3.53
C SER A 1020 -14.63 18.54 -2.38
N PHE A 1021 -15.17 18.50 -1.16
CA PHE A 1021 -14.42 18.82 0.05
C PHE A 1021 -13.58 17.64 0.55
N THR A 1022 -13.85 16.42 0.05
CA THR A 1022 -13.19 15.19 0.49
C THR A 1022 -11.83 15.05 -0.19
N PRO A 1023 -10.71 15.02 0.56
CA PRO A 1023 -9.37 14.87 -0.01
C PRO A 1023 -9.20 13.62 -0.87
N ASP A 1024 -9.78 12.49 -0.44
CA ASP A 1024 -9.67 11.22 -1.17
C ASP A 1024 -10.31 11.31 -2.56
N ILE A 1025 -11.49 11.93 -2.70
CA ILE A 1025 -12.11 12.15 -4.02
C ILE A 1025 -11.20 12.98 -4.92
N ARG A 1026 -10.66 14.09 -4.40
CA ARG A 1026 -9.81 15.00 -5.17
C ARG A 1026 -8.51 14.35 -5.64
N ARG A 1027 -7.90 13.54 -4.77
CA ARG A 1027 -6.57 12.97 -4.99
C ARG A 1027 -6.58 11.64 -5.74
N THR A 1028 -7.62 10.83 -5.58
CA THR A 1028 -7.57 9.40 -5.95
C THR A 1028 -8.55 9.00 -7.06
N PHE A 1029 -9.42 9.92 -7.52
CA PHE A 1029 -10.19 9.69 -8.73
C PHE A 1029 -9.35 10.02 -9.97
N ILE A 1030 -9.24 9.05 -10.87
CA ILE A 1030 -8.34 9.10 -12.02
C ILE A 1030 -9.16 9.11 -13.30
N LEU A 1031 -8.80 10.01 -14.22
CA LEU A 1031 -9.31 10.01 -15.58
C LEU A 1031 -8.48 9.06 -16.44
N PHE A 1032 -9.01 7.87 -16.70
CA PHE A 1032 -8.51 6.95 -17.72
C PHE A 1032 -9.04 7.40 -19.08
N GLY A 1033 -8.31 8.27 -19.76
CA GLY A 1033 -8.69 8.85 -21.04
C GLY A 1033 -7.89 10.11 -21.37
N ASP A 1034 -8.17 10.69 -22.53
CA ASP A 1034 -7.53 11.95 -22.93
C ASP A 1034 -8.28 13.16 -22.32
N PRO A 1035 -7.64 13.95 -21.43
CA PRO A 1035 -8.27 15.13 -20.83
C PRO A 1035 -8.59 16.22 -21.85
N ALA A 1036 -7.90 16.25 -22.99
CA ALA A 1036 -8.19 17.17 -24.07
C ALA A 1036 -9.30 16.66 -25.00
N MET A 1037 -9.90 15.48 -24.79
CA MET A 1037 -11.01 15.00 -25.63
C MET A 1037 -12.22 15.94 -25.54
N ARG A 1038 -12.80 16.33 -26.68
CA ARG A 1038 -14.08 17.05 -26.71
C ARG A 1038 -15.23 16.09 -26.42
N VAL A 1039 -16.05 16.42 -25.43
CA VAL A 1039 -17.26 15.65 -25.13
C VAL A 1039 -18.30 16.01 -26.16
N ARG A 1040 -18.85 15.00 -26.83
CA ARG A 1040 -19.87 15.21 -27.85
C ARG A 1040 -21.24 15.20 -27.18
N THR A 1041 -22.03 16.25 -27.39
CA THR A 1041 -23.40 16.35 -26.84
C THR A 1041 -24.48 16.66 -27.90
N GLN A 1042 -24.09 16.93 -29.15
CA GLN A 1042 -24.98 17.13 -30.31
C GLN A 1042 -24.51 16.37 -31.54
#